data_AF-A0A504X2M2-F1
#
_entry.id   AF-A0A504X2M2-F1
#
_cell.length_a   1.000
_cell.length_b   1.000
_cell.length_c   1.000
_cell.angle_alpha   90.00
_cell.angle_beta   90.00
_cell.angle_gamma   90.00
#
_symmetry.space_group_name_H-M   'P 1'
#
loop_
_entity.id
_entity.type
_entity.pdbx_description
1 polymer ?
#
loop_
_entity_poly.entity_id
_entity_poly.type
_entity_poly.pdbx_seq_one_letter_code
_entity_poly.pdbx_strand_id
1 'polypeptide(L)'
;MFISTSNIAPRRLGSAGPGGDDASALRVMPSAGDPADEVRVSLASLTARAQRLVSERDAEQLLRNGFGLFEASRKAAEEARHQANKCQSTSEGYAPATHASVELFMTQHLGFDAQAQQRLLRQLQRRHAQLGVDLGPIDTLPGAEASGFTGIADVDAVVAELKNDILLDVQHAVHRRQTSIVRDQVDTLFKAAWHPFYVRVADDYETLSMGANELAAGKAGASGRLRSMGTAAPSANALGGVGSDASSSLVDILNSGSSLAMELSRRVAAFAAIVEEYAPAQWITHFTAYVTETSLDGANDLTVLWASIVQIIEPMQRRGSEADILSYVASSRRVMERKSLSRLLERVLRMDPMRFEEVENMSASHLMDVIARSCGVTNHWMHTFVAMRVGRYDVAQLAMDAIGIQSVRDAMAKMAATPPAERNAMPPASDLQPVYAEAKTKEDPYRQAVLMVLLAGRTGESPAAVLRTILSLAQRVTDSLEDALWLRLSCIRGVDKSAQVTPVQSLRTLQRAVLDDMQDLVSITQGNACRLASFLIHALLPSTGLRLLLENNITHVDGFHMALCFSAQNLLQGRLHSALEAPIDIARHMSRYCSVVLLGVDRRLPATVFAGTAIFAYFHKSGLTEAFVECCLKDVICARLLGSRNAVGGQDALLLRAGAGALSEELLKALMQVAEAASARSEVAKATHVLLAVAFLASQLCRPELQQRALRRAVQMMSPALAQVLHLPSRSSVVSDVLSQAAQLQQAVNADYQTFALLCRMADVYAFNVSGNFSDAVDAFLQLPFVPPPNTAVTGGVDAYVEAYCNAPGSVQLGASAALRIAISAAGKLLQYYARSSTGGGADVDEKRLRLLHRMQTVLEWARQCCALTSVAYPAVAEEFERVYMC
;
A
#
# COMPACT_ATOMS: atom_id res chain seq x y z
N MET A 1 14.70 38.69 30.60
CA MET A 1 14.34 38.48 32.02
C MET A 1 13.99 37.00 32.16
N PHE A 2 14.69 36.07 32.81
CA PHE A 2 15.84 36.04 33.72
C PHE A 2 16.57 34.69 33.52
N ILE A 3 17.91 34.78 33.51
CA ILE A 3 18.97 33.94 34.16
C ILE A 3 19.11 32.41 33.94
N SER A 4 20.35 32.08 33.56
CA SER A 4 21.09 30.82 33.68
C SER A 4 22.06 30.89 34.87
N THR A 5 22.19 29.82 35.66
CA THR A 5 23.38 29.44 36.50
C THR A 5 23.31 27.93 36.74
N SER A 6 24.12 27.07 36.11
CA SER A 6 25.52 26.70 36.38
C SER A 6 25.79 25.88 37.67
N ASN A 7 26.12 24.60 37.44
CA ASN A 7 27.14 23.75 38.07
C ASN A 7 27.37 23.77 39.59
N ILE A 8 27.09 22.65 40.26
CA ILE A 8 27.99 22.04 41.27
C ILE A 8 27.90 20.50 41.20
N ALA A 9 28.96 19.87 40.69
CA ALA A 9 29.55 18.63 41.22
C ALA A 9 31.01 19.00 41.61
N PRO A 10 31.87 18.18 42.25
CA PRO A 10 31.78 16.74 42.53
C PRO A 10 32.50 16.29 43.85
N ARG A 11 32.76 14.97 43.94
CA ARG A 11 33.77 14.20 44.74
C ARG A 11 33.26 13.57 46.05
N ARG A 12 33.14 12.24 46.15
CA ARG A 12 34.12 11.10 46.10
C ARG A 12 34.97 10.98 47.37
N LEU A 13 34.99 9.76 47.94
CA LEU A 13 36.11 8.99 48.54
C LEU A 13 35.51 7.73 49.18
N GLY A 14 36.04 6.51 49.13
CA GLY A 14 37.28 5.92 48.58
C GLY A 14 37.03 4.38 48.45
N SER A 15 37.61 3.64 47.52
CA SER A 15 39.04 3.34 47.22
C SER A 15 39.58 2.12 47.97
N ALA A 16 39.93 1.08 47.21
CA ALA A 16 41.16 0.33 47.36
C ALA A 16 41.49 -0.36 46.02
N GLY A 17 42.53 0.14 45.32
CA GLY A 17 43.37 -0.64 44.39
C GLY A 17 44.47 -1.39 45.18
N PRO A 18 45.51 -1.99 44.56
CA PRO A 18 46.25 -1.59 43.35
C PRO A 18 46.41 -2.75 42.33
N GLY A 19 47.04 -2.66 41.15
CA GLY A 19 47.97 -1.68 40.62
C GLY A 19 48.16 -1.85 39.11
N GLY A 20 48.87 -0.88 38.52
CA GLY A 20 49.16 -0.80 37.10
C GLY A 20 50.53 -1.36 36.69
N ASP A 21 50.69 -1.30 35.37
CA ASP A 21 51.89 -1.32 34.54
C ASP A 21 52.82 -2.54 34.61
N ASP A 22 52.79 -3.34 33.54
CA ASP A 22 54.00 -3.48 32.74
C ASP A 22 53.70 -3.83 31.28
N ALA A 23 54.37 -3.08 30.41
CA ALA A 23 54.48 -3.37 29.00
C ALA A 23 55.33 -4.63 28.78
N SER A 24 55.10 -5.28 27.63
CA SER A 24 56.05 -6.15 26.89
C SER A 24 55.82 -7.67 26.95
N ALA A 25 55.09 -8.11 25.92
CA ALA A 25 55.42 -9.26 25.06
C ALA A 25 55.49 -10.67 25.66
N LEU A 26 54.41 -11.44 25.42
CA LEU A 26 54.55 -12.82 24.94
C LEU A 26 53.49 -13.11 23.86
N ARG A 27 54.03 -13.30 22.66
CA ARG A 27 53.41 -13.69 21.39
C ARG A 27 52.13 -14.53 21.52
N VAL A 28 51.02 -13.99 21.05
CA VAL A 28 50.08 -14.78 20.25
C VAL A 28 50.22 -14.26 18.83
N MET A 29 50.92 -15.03 18.01
CA MET A 29 50.88 -14.88 16.56
C MET A 29 49.42 -14.73 16.14
N PRO A 30 49.05 -13.82 15.19
CA PRO A 30 47.74 -13.93 14.59
C PRO A 30 47.68 -15.34 14.00
N SER A 31 46.81 -16.20 14.54
CA SER A 31 46.42 -17.41 13.83
C SER A 31 46.06 -16.94 12.42
N ALA A 32 46.60 -17.59 11.40
CA ALA A 32 46.31 -17.27 10.01
C ALA A 32 44.80 -17.39 9.78
N GLY A 33 44.09 -16.30 10.07
CA GLY A 33 42.69 -16.10 9.74
C GLY A 33 42.64 -15.79 8.27
N ASP A 34 41.62 -16.33 7.61
CA ASP A 34 41.41 -16.15 6.19
C ASP A 34 41.42 -14.63 5.88
N PRO A 35 42.28 -14.14 4.97
CA PRO A 35 42.29 -12.75 4.51
C PRO A 35 40.92 -12.28 4.02
N ALA A 36 40.05 -13.21 3.58
CA ALA A 36 38.67 -12.96 3.23
C ALA A 36 37.83 -12.48 4.43
N ASP A 37 38.09 -12.99 5.63
CA ASP A 37 37.35 -12.62 6.84
C ASP A 37 37.77 -11.25 7.37
N GLU A 38 39.05 -10.85 7.25
CA GLU A 38 39.48 -9.50 7.64
C GLU A 38 38.86 -8.39 6.76
N VAL A 39 38.75 -8.65 5.45
CA VAL A 39 38.12 -7.72 4.49
C VAL A 39 36.60 -7.68 4.70
N ARG A 40 35.95 -8.84 4.90
CA ARG A 40 34.51 -8.90 5.22
C ARG A 40 34.19 -8.22 6.55
N VAL A 41 35.01 -8.39 7.58
CA VAL A 41 34.83 -7.73 8.88
C VAL A 41 35.00 -6.21 8.77
N SER A 42 35.96 -5.75 7.97
CA SER A 42 36.17 -4.31 7.73
C SER A 42 35.02 -3.68 6.94
N LEU A 43 34.49 -4.37 5.92
CA LEU A 43 33.30 -3.96 5.17
C LEU A 43 32.04 -3.99 6.05
N ALA A 44 31.82 -5.06 6.81
CA ALA A 44 30.70 -5.19 7.73
C ALA A 44 30.74 -4.12 8.82
N SER A 45 31.93 -3.75 9.32
CA SER A 45 32.12 -2.65 10.27
C SER A 45 31.80 -1.29 9.65
N LEU A 46 32.14 -1.05 8.38
CA LEU A 46 31.75 0.17 7.65
C LEU A 46 30.24 0.23 7.45
N THR A 47 29.62 -0.86 7.00
CA THR A 47 28.17 -0.96 6.81
C THR A 47 27.42 -0.81 8.13
N ALA A 48 27.91 -1.41 9.22
CA ALA A 48 27.33 -1.26 10.55
C ALA A 48 27.47 0.16 11.11
N ARG A 49 28.60 0.84 10.86
CA ARG A 49 28.76 2.27 11.22
C ARG A 49 27.83 3.17 10.42
N ALA A 50 27.66 2.91 9.12
CA ALA A 50 26.67 3.57 8.29
C ALA A 50 25.24 3.35 8.81
N GLN A 51 24.89 2.12 9.19
CA GLN A 51 23.60 1.79 9.79
C GLN A 51 23.40 2.42 11.19
N ARG A 52 24.46 2.58 11.99
CA ARG A 52 24.42 3.27 13.29
C ARG A 52 24.20 4.77 13.17
N LEU A 53 24.91 5.44 12.26
CA LEU A 53 24.68 6.86 11.92
C LEU A 53 23.27 7.10 11.39
N VAL A 54 22.71 6.13 10.68
CA VAL A 54 21.31 6.17 10.25
C VAL A 54 20.36 5.97 11.42
N SER A 55 20.68 5.20 12.47
CA SER A 55 19.72 4.78 13.51
C SER A 55 19.69 5.62 14.80
N GLU A 56 20.66 6.49 15.06
CA GLU A 56 20.69 7.33 16.28
C GLU A 56 19.65 8.46 16.26
N ARG A 57 19.03 8.71 17.42
CA ARG A 57 17.86 9.59 17.63
C ARG A 57 18.21 11.08 17.73
N ASP A 58 19.50 11.42 17.94
CA ASP A 58 20.00 12.79 18.16
C ASP A 58 20.69 13.40 16.91
N ALA A 59 20.30 12.98 15.72
CA ALA A 59 20.94 13.37 14.46
C ALA A 59 20.45 14.71 13.85
N GLU A 60 19.91 15.66 14.63
CA GLU A 60 19.40 16.94 14.10
C GLU A 60 20.45 17.76 13.34
N GLN A 61 21.70 17.76 13.83
CA GLN A 61 22.81 18.48 13.18
C GLN A 61 23.29 17.79 11.90
N LEU A 62 23.20 16.46 11.84
CA LEU A 62 23.48 15.61 10.67
C LEU A 62 22.40 15.74 9.60
N LEU A 63 21.12 15.89 9.99
CA LEU A 63 19.98 16.09 9.09
C LEU A 63 20.00 17.46 8.40
N ARG A 64 20.47 18.50 9.11
CA ARG A 64 20.61 19.86 8.55
C ARG A 64 21.74 19.95 7.51
N ASN A 65 22.86 19.26 7.74
CA ASN A 65 23.96 19.13 6.79
C ASN A 65 23.63 18.13 5.66
N GLY A 66 22.89 17.07 5.97
CA GLY A 66 22.40 16.05 5.03
C GLY A 66 21.40 16.60 4.01
N PHE A 67 20.59 17.60 4.37
CA PHE A 67 19.70 18.29 3.44
C PHE A 67 20.48 19.07 2.35
N GLY A 68 21.56 19.76 2.73
CA GLY A 68 22.45 20.43 1.78
C GLY A 68 23.17 19.45 0.85
N LEU A 69 23.56 18.28 1.38
CA LEU A 69 24.13 17.17 0.63
C LEU A 69 23.14 16.51 -0.33
N PHE A 70 21.89 16.32 0.11
CA PHE A 70 20.78 15.81 -0.71
C PHE A 70 20.46 16.76 -1.86
N GLU A 71 20.35 18.06 -1.60
CA GLU A 71 20.12 19.09 -2.63
C GLU A 71 21.30 19.16 -3.62
N ALA A 72 22.55 19.15 -3.14
CA ALA A 72 23.73 19.18 -4.00
C ALA A 72 23.89 17.90 -4.84
N SER A 73 23.61 16.73 -4.27
CA SER A 73 23.68 15.45 -4.98
C SER A 73 22.52 15.26 -5.97
N ARG A 74 21.30 15.67 -5.61
CA ARG A 74 20.15 15.71 -6.52
C ARG A 74 20.44 16.63 -7.71
N LYS A 75 21.00 17.82 -7.46
CA LYS A 75 21.37 18.77 -8.49
C LYS A 75 22.50 18.25 -9.39
N ALA A 76 23.52 17.62 -8.83
CA ALA A 76 24.61 16.99 -9.59
C ALA A 76 24.12 15.79 -10.43
N ALA A 77 23.18 14.99 -9.91
CA ALA A 77 22.56 13.89 -10.66
C ALA A 77 21.65 14.40 -11.78
N GLU A 78 20.92 15.49 -11.56
CA GLU A 78 20.14 16.19 -12.59
C GLU A 78 21.07 16.79 -13.67
N GLU A 79 22.18 17.43 -13.29
CA GLU A 79 23.19 17.95 -14.21
C GLU A 79 23.87 16.83 -15.02
N ALA A 80 24.27 15.72 -14.39
CA ALA A 80 24.84 14.55 -15.07
C ALA A 80 23.85 13.89 -16.04
N ARG A 81 22.57 13.83 -15.69
CA ARG A 81 21.50 13.32 -16.56
C ARG A 81 21.23 14.25 -17.73
N HIS A 82 21.33 15.58 -17.52
CA HIS A 82 21.28 16.57 -18.60
C HIS A 82 22.52 16.52 -19.51
N GLN A 83 23.71 16.25 -18.96
CA GLN A 83 24.94 16.05 -19.72
C GLN A 83 24.90 14.75 -20.54
N ALA A 84 24.42 13.64 -19.95
CA ALA A 84 24.25 12.36 -20.64
C ALA A 84 23.25 12.46 -21.80
N ASN A 85 22.15 13.20 -21.61
CA ASN A 85 21.18 13.47 -22.68
C ASN A 85 21.74 14.41 -23.76
N LYS A 86 22.74 15.25 -23.45
CA LYS A 86 23.47 16.05 -24.45
C LYS A 86 24.53 15.23 -25.20
N CYS A 87 25.30 14.39 -24.51
CA CYS A 87 26.36 13.56 -25.09
C CYS A 87 25.83 12.36 -25.90
N GLN A 88 24.57 11.95 -25.75
CA GLN A 88 23.91 11.03 -26.69
C GLN A 88 23.76 11.61 -28.12
N SER A 89 23.97 12.93 -28.31
CA SER A 89 23.95 13.58 -29.63
C SER A 89 25.33 13.80 -30.26
N THR A 90 26.41 13.66 -29.49
CA THR A 90 27.79 13.89 -29.96
C THR A 90 28.70 12.87 -29.28
N SER A 91 29.28 11.95 -30.04
CA SER A 91 30.09 10.81 -29.58
C SER A 91 31.41 11.22 -28.89
N GLU A 92 31.34 11.92 -27.76
CA GLU A 92 32.48 12.22 -26.91
C GLU A 92 32.31 11.55 -25.53
N GLY A 93 33.42 10.98 -25.03
CA GLY A 93 33.46 10.12 -23.86
C GLY A 93 32.95 10.75 -22.57
N TYR A 94 32.32 9.91 -21.75
CA TYR A 94 31.74 10.26 -20.45
C TYR A 94 32.84 10.54 -19.41
N ALA A 95 32.85 11.74 -18.82
CA ALA A 95 33.64 12.03 -17.63
C ALA A 95 32.80 11.74 -16.37
N PRO A 96 33.31 10.97 -15.38
CA PRO A 96 32.55 10.67 -14.17
C PRO A 96 32.32 11.93 -13.32
N ALA A 97 31.10 12.08 -12.81
CA ALA A 97 30.74 13.16 -11.89
C ALA A 97 31.57 13.06 -10.60
N THR A 98 32.27 14.12 -10.23
CA THR A 98 33.09 14.17 -9.00
C THR A 98 32.20 14.30 -7.77
N HIS A 99 32.07 13.21 -7.00
CA HIS A 99 31.28 13.13 -5.76
C HIS A 99 32.01 13.72 -4.53
N ALA A 100 32.63 14.89 -4.66
CA ALA A 100 33.50 15.49 -3.62
C ALA A 100 32.77 15.76 -2.28
N SER A 101 31.49 16.14 -2.33
CA SER A 101 30.67 16.38 -1.13
C SER A 101 30.32 15.09 -0.39
N VAL A 102 30.13 13.98 -1.12
CA VAL A 102 29.84 12.66 -0.56
C VAL A 102 31.12 12.05 0.05
N GLU A 103 32.27 12.23 -0.58
CA GLU A 103 33.57 11.85 -0.03
C GLU A 103 33.89 12.61 1.27
N LEU A 104 33.61 13.91 1.33
CA LEU A 104 33.73 14.71 2.55
C LEU A 104 32.83 14.20 3.68
N PHE A 105 31.59 13.81 3.37
CA PHE A 105 30.66 13.22 4.34
C PHE A 105 31.15 11.85 4.87
N MET A 106 31.66 10.98 4.00
CA MET A 106 32.29 9.71 4.40
C MET A 106 33.51 9.91 5.30
N THR A 107 34.32 10.90 4.98
CA THR A 107 35.55 11.21 5.72
C THR A 107 35.22 11.78 7.11
N GLN A 108 34.27 12.73 7.19
CA GLN A 108 33.95 13.45 8.43
C GLN A 108 33.00 12.71 9.37
N HIS A 109 32.08 11.90 8.85
CA HIS A 109 31.04 11.26 9.67
C HIS A 109 31.15 9.74 9.77
N LEU A 110 31.63 9.05 8.73
CA LEU A 110 31.80 7.58 8.75
C LEU A 110 33.21 7.14 9.18
N GLY A 111 34.14 8.09 9.38
CA GLY A 111 35.54 7.82 9.73
C GLY A 111 36.29 7.05 8.64
N PHE A 112 35.82 7.12 7.39
CA PHE A 112 36.44 6.48 6.23
C PHE A 112 37.46 7.43 5.59
N ASP A 113 38.51 7.71 6.35
CA ASP A 113 39.60 8.60 5.92
C ASP A 113 40.58 7.91 4.96
N ALA A 114 41.52 8.69 4.42
CA ALA A 114 42.57 8.20 3.53
C ALA A 114 43.41 7.07 4.16
N GLN A 115 43.50 7.00 5.50
CA GLN A 115 44.26 5.98 6.22
C GLN A 115 43.49 4.66 6.34
N ALA A 116 42.16 4.71 6.51
CA ALA A 116 41.26 3.56 6.44
C ALA A 116 41.17 3.01 5.02
N GLN A 117 41.17 3.89 4.02
CA GLN A 117 41.27 3.53 2.60
C GLN A 117 42.60 2.80 2.32
N GLN A 118 43.74 3.36 2.74
CA GLN A 118 45.04 2.70 2.58
C GLN A 118 45.15 1.37 3.34
N ARG A 119 44.48 1.22 4.49
CA ARG A 119 44.43 -0.05 5.22
C ARG A 119 43.65 -1.13 4.46
N LEU A 120 42.46 -0.79 3.95
CA LEU A 120 41.65 -1.70 3.14
C LEU A 120 42.37 -2.08 1.84
N LEU A 121 43.04 -1.11 1.21
CA LEU A 121 43.82 -1.30 -0.01
C LEU A 121 45.02 -2.24 0.24
N ARG A 122 45.74 -2.08 1.37
CA ARG A 122 46.80 -3.01 1.79
C ARG A 122 46.29 -4.41 2.12
N GLN A 123 45.10 -4.53 2.71
CA GLN A 123 44.46 -5.83 3.00
C GLN A 123 44.04 -6.56 1.72
N LEU A 124 43.50 -5.82 0.75
CA LEU A 124 43.15 -6.35 -0.58
C LEU A 124 44.39 -6.71 -1.40
N GLN A 125 45.46 -5.90 -1.35
CA GLN A 125 46.74 -6.22 -1.97
C GLN A 125 47.38 -7.49 -1.37
N ARG A 126 47.29 -7.69 -0.04
CA ARG A 126 47.75 -8.92 0.62
C ARG A 126 46.96 -10.15 0.16
N ARG A 127 45.64 -10.02 0.05
CA ARG A 127 44.76 -11.09 -0.49
C ARG A 127 45.12 -11.45 -1.93
N HIS A 128 45.41 -10.45 -2.76
CA HIS A 128 45.81 -10.68 -4.16
C HIS A 128 47.19 -11.34 -4.26
N ALA A 129 48.14 -10.94 -3.42
CA ALA A 129 49.45 -11.58 -3.33
C ALA A 129 49.38 -13.05 -2.88
N GLN A 130 48.38 -13.44 -2.07
CA GLN A 130 48.14 -14.83 -1.68
C GLN A 130 47.44 -15.65 -2.76
N LEU A 131 46.52 -15.05 -3.52
CA LEU A 131 45.88 -15.70 -4.67
C LEU A 131 46.84 -15.88 -5.88
N GLY A 132 47.87 -15.05 -5.98
CA GLY A 132 48.90 -15.13 -7.02
C GLY A 132 50.04 -16.14 -6.77
N VAL A 133 50.07 -16.81 -5.61
CA VAL A 133 51.11 -17.81 -5.28
C VAL A 133 50.67 -19.25 -5.61
N ASP A 134 49.37 -19.50 -5.81
CA ASP A 134 48.82 -20.85 -6.00
C ASP A 134 48.40 -21.20 -7.45
N LEU A 135 48.82 -20.42 -8.44
CA LEU A 135 48.71 -20.81 -9.85
C LEU A 135 50.11 -21.01 -10.44
N GLY A 136 50.61 -22.24 -10.30
CA GLY A 136 51.72 -22.73 -11.10
C GLY A 136 51.44 -22.57 -12.62
N PRO A 137 52.47 -22.62 -13.47
CA PRO A 137 52.34 -22.24 -14.87
C PRO A 137 51.39 -23.22 -15.58
N ILE A 138 50.20 -22.74 -15.96
CA ILE A 138 49.26 -23.50 -16.80
C ILE A 138 49.62 -23.19 -18.24
N ASP A 139 50.12 -24.23 -18.91
CA ASP A 139 50.33 -24.26 -20.35
C ASP A 139 49.07 -23.88 -21.12
N THR A 140 49.30 -23.12 -22.17
CA THR A 140 48.31 -22.61 -23.13
C THR A 140 47.50 -23.73 -23.78
N LEU A 141 46.18 -23.70 -23.61
CA LEU A 141 45.23 -24.31 -24.55
C LEU A 141 44.15 -23.27 -24.95
N PRO A 142 43.87 -23.08 -26.25
CA PRO A 142 42.99 -22.05 -26.75
C PRO A 142 41.55 -22.55 -26.87
N GLY A 143 40.58 -21.73 -26.43
CA GLY A 143 39.17 -21.90 -26.79
C GLY A 143 38.20 -21.76 -25.62
N ALA A 144 38.01 -20.55 -25.11
CA ALA A 144 36.85 -20.19 -24.28
C ALA A 144 36.60 -18.68 -24.32
N GLU A 145 36.27 -18.13 -25.49
CA GLU A 145 35.64 -16.81 -25.59
C GLU A 145 34.15 -16.93 -25.29
N ALA A 146 33.77 -16.94 -24.00
CA ALA A 146 32.41 -16.64 -23.52
C ALA A 146 32.33 -16.67 -21.98
N SER A 147 33.14 -15.87 -21.30
CA SER A 147 33.01 -15.58 -19.86
C SER A 147 33.90 -14.38 -19.55
N GLY A 148 33.33 -13.17 -19.63
CA GLY A 148 34.02 -11.89 -19.41
C GLY A 148 34.38 -11.64 -17.94
N PHE A 149 35.09 -12.57 -17.31
CA PHE A 149 35.60 -12.43 -15.94
C PHE A 149 37.01 -13.04 -15.82
N THR A 150 37.89 -12.73 -16.77
CA THR A 150 39.32 -13.02 -16.66
C THR A 150 40.13 -11.73 -16.84
N GLY A 151 40.75 -11.29 -15.74
CA GLY A 151 41.77 -10.23 -15.76
C GLY A 151 41.35 -8.90 -15.11
N ILE A 152 41.10 -8.88 -13.80
CA ILE A 152 41.06 -7.62 -13.04
C ILE A 152 42.51 -7.18 -12.81
N ALA A 153 43.07 -6.46 -13.78
CA ALA A 153 44.41 -5.88 -13.69
C ALA A 153 44.47 -4.60 -12.83
N ASP A 154 43.33 -4.10 -12.35
CA ASP A 154 43.26 -2.82 -11.65
C ASP A 154 42.42 -2.95 -10.36
N VAL A 155 43.10 -3.33 -9.27
CA VAL A 155 42.51 -3.41 -7.93
C VAL A 155 41.92 -2.07 -7.49
N ASP A 156 42.47 -0.96 -7.98
CA ASP A 156 41.96 0.39 -7.70
C ASP A 156 40.60 0.64 -8.39
N ALA A 157 40.36 0.04 -9.56
CA ALA A 157 39.07 0.14 -10.26
C ALA A 157 37.95 -0.63 -9.54
N VAL A 158 38.23 -1.84 -9.03
CA VAL A 158 37.25 -2.62 -8.25
C VAL A 158 36.96 -2.00 -6.89
N VAL A 159 37.98 -1.41 -6.26
CA VAL A 159 37.79 -0.64 -5.03
C VAL A 159 36.97 0.63 -5.30
N ALA A 160 37.17 1.29 -6.44
CA ALA A 160 36.36 2.44 -6.86
C ALA A 160 34.91 2.04 -7.18
N GLU A 161 34.68 0.89 -7.80
CA GLU A 161 33.35 0.36 -8.12
C GLU A 161 32.60 -0.05 -6.84
N LEU A 162 33.23 -0.80 -5.94
CA LEU A 162 32.64 -1.17 -4.65
C LEU A 162 32.40 0.07 -3.75
N LYS A 163 33.29 1.07 -3.81
CA LYS A 163 33.09 2.37 -3.18
C LYS A 163 31.85 3.06 -3.75
N ASN A 164 31.68 3.07 -5.07
CA ASN A 164 30.51 3.66 -5.73
C ASN A 164 29.20 2.94 -5.36
N ASP A 165 29.21 1.61 -5.27
CA ASP A 165 28.03 0.83 -4.89
C ASP A 165 27.62 1.07 -3.45
N ILE A 166 28.58 1.08 -2.51
CA ILE A 166 28.30 1.42 -1.11
C ILE A 166 27.82 2.87 -0.99
N LEU A 167 28.39 3.79 -1.78
CA LEU A 167 27.96 5.17 -1.84
C LEU A 167 26.53 5.32 -2.36
N LEU A 168 26.17 4.59 -3.41
CA LEU A 168 24.82 4.55 -3.98
C LEU A 168 23.82 3.97 -2.99
N ASP A 169 24.14 2.87 -2.32
CA ASP A 169 23.25 2.24 -1.35
C ASP A 169 23.02 3.12 -0.11
N VAL A 170 24.08 3.75 0.41
CA VAL A 170 23.98 4.71 1.51
C VAL A 170 23.19 5.95 1.08
N GLN A 171 23.43 6.47 -0.13
CA GLN A 171 22.66 7.57 -0.69
C GLN A 171 21.17 7.22 -0.81
N HIS A 172 20.83 6.05 -1.34
CA HIS A 172 19.45 5.59 -1.44
C HIS A 172 18.80 5.36 -0.08
N ALA A 173 19.54 4.90 0.93
CA ALA A 173 19.04 4.74 2.30
C ALA A 173 18.77 6.10 2.97
N VAL A 174 19.67 7.08 2.81
CA VAL A 174 19.50 8.45 3.30
C VAL A 174 18.33 9.14 2.59
N HIS A 175 18.20 8.99 1.27
CA HIS A 175 17.08 9.54 0.50
C HIS A 175 15.73 8.95 0.96
N ARG A 176 15.66 7.62 1.15
CA ARG A 176 14.44 6.95 1.66
C ARG A 176 14.08 7.45 3.06
N ARG A 177 15.06 7.58 3.96
CA ARG A 177 14.82 8.04 5.33
C ARG A 177 14.48 9.53 5.41
N GLN A 178 15.16 10.40 4.65
CA GLN A 178 14.81 11.82 4.59
C GLN A 178 13.42 12.02 3.99
N THR A 179 13.04 11.23 2.98
CA THR A 179 11.67 11.21 2.45
C THR A 179 10.67 10.77 3.51
N SER A 180 11.01 9.79 4.36
CA SER A 180 10.19 9.37 5.51
C SER A 180 10.10 10.46 6.57
N ILE A 181 11.21 11.11 6.94
CA ILE A 181 11.22 12.17 7.97
C ILE A 181 10.46 13.40 7.50
N VAL A 182 10.63 13.83 6.25
CA VAL A 182 9.84 14.93 5.67
C VAL A 182 8.37 14.54 5.59
N ARG A 183 8.05 13.31 5.19
CA ARG A 183 6.68 12.78 5.24
C ARG A 183 6.12 12.81 6.66
N ASP A 184 6.87 12.32 7.65
CA ASP A 184 6.43 12.25 9.05
C ASP A 184 6.34 13.64 9.69
N GLN A 185 7.20 14.59 9.30
CA GLN A 185 7.11 16.00 9.71
C GLN A 185 5.90 16.70 9.09
N VAL A 186 5.64 16.49 7.80
CA VAL A 186 4.45 17.01 7.11
C VAL A 186 3.18 16.38 7.71
N ASP A 187 3.18 15.08 7.95
CA ASP A 187 2.08 14.33 8.56
C ASP A 187 1.87 14.73 10.04
N THR A 188 2.94 15.01 10.79
CA THR A 188 2.87 15.52 12.17
C THR A 188 2.40 16.97 12.22
N LEU A 189 2.89 17.84 11.32
CA LEU A 189 2.42 19.22 11.21
C LEU A 189 0.95 19.27 10.78
N PHE A 190 0.56 18.40 9.86
CA PHE A 190 -0.81 18.24 9.41
C PHE A 190 -1.71 17.71 10.53
N LYS A 191 -1.32 16.63 11.22
CA LYS A 191 -2.05 16.08 12.38
C LYS A 191 -2.12 17.08 13.53
N ALA A 192 -1.03 17.78 13.86
CA ALA A 192 -1.00 18.80 14.91
C ALA A 192 -1.85 20.02 14.57
N ALA A 193 -1.90 20.43 13.30
CA ALA A 193 -2.79 21.49 12.82
C ALA A 193 -4.25 21.04 12.78
N TRP A 194 -4.52 19.76 12.53
CA TRP A 194 -5.86 19.18 12.42
C TRP A 194 -6.46 18.76 13.78
N HIS A 195 -5.63 18.44 14.76
CA HIS A 195 -6.02 17.94 16.08
C HIS A 195 -7.04 18.85 16.81
N PRO A 196 -6.88 20.20 16.83
CA PRO A 196 -7.82 21.10 17.52
C PRO A 196 -9.17 21.27 16.80
N PHE A 197 -9.26 20.89 15.53
CA PHE A 197 -10.45 21.03 14.69
C PHE A 197 -11.21 19.71 14.57
N TYR A 198 -10.53 18.56 14.55
CA TYR A 198 -11.17 17.25 14.69
C TYR A 198 -11.98 17.14 15.98
N VAL A 199 -11.45 17.65 17.10
CA VAL A 199 -12.16 17.73 18.38
C VAL A 199 -13.41 18.62 18.25
N ARG A 200 -13.28 19.80 17.63
CA ARG A 200 -14.40 20.74 17.43
C ARG A 200 -15.48 20.26 16.47
N VAL A 201 -15.12 19.61 15.37
CA VAL A 201 -16.07 19.03 14.40
C VAL A 201 -16.80 17.83 15.00
N ALA A 202 -16.14 17.05 15.87
CA ALA A 202 -16.78 16.01 16.65
C ALA A 202 -17.75 16.59 17.69
N ASP A 203 -17.35 17.66 18.38
CA ASP A 203 -18.19 18.40 19.32
C ASP A 203 -19.44 18.99 18.60
N ASP A 204 -19.28 19.59 17.42
CA ASP A 204 -20.35 20.20 16.62
C ASP A 204 -21.33 19.16 15.99
N TYR A 205 -20.93 17.89 15.87
CA TYR A 205 -21.75 16.80 15.31
C TYR A 205 -22.53 16.00 16.37
N GLU A 206 -21.94 15.74 17.55
CA GLU A 206 -22.73 15.38 18.75
C GLU A 206 -23.90 16.37 18.86
N THR A 207 -23.55 17.61 18.54
CA THR A 207 -24.34 18.82 18.57
C THR A 207 -25.59 18.88 17.69
N LEU A 208 -25.76 17.94 16.77
CA LEU A 208 -26.92 17.82 15.89
C LEU A 208 -27.72 16.52 16.11
N SER A 209 -27.13 15.52 16.79
CA SER A 209 -27.70 14.17 16.92
C SER A 209 -28.77 14.05 18.01
N MET A 210 -28.57 14.69 19.16
CA MET A 210 -29.51 14.65 20.28
C MET A 210 -30.85 15.40 20.04
N GLY A 211 -30.95 16.28 19.03
CA GLY A 211 -32.12 17.11 18.74
C GLY A 211 -33.12 16.40 17.84
N ALA A 212 -32.66 15.34 17.16
CA ALA A 212 -33.52 14.41 16.44
C ALA A 212 -34.23 13.42 17.39
N ASN A 213 -33.67 13.14 18.58
CA ASN A 213 -34.27 12.22 19.55
C ASN A 213 -35.41 12.86 20.37
N GLU A 214 -35.40 14.17 20.60
CA GLU A 214 -36.50 14.85 21.31
C GLU A 214 -37.77 14.98 20.46
N LEU A 215 -37.68 15.01 19.13
CA LEU A 215 -38.84 14.97 18.22
C LEU A 215 -39.47 13.58 18.08
N ALA A 216 -38.76 12.51 18.46
CA ALA A 216 -39.27 11.13 18.41
C ALA A 216 -39.94 10.67 19.72
N ALA A 217 -39.76 11.39 20.84
CA ALA A 217 -40.34 11.06 22.14
C ALA A 217 -41.69 11.75 22.45
N GLY A 218 -42.32 12.37 21.45
CA GLY A 218 -43.60 13.06 21.60
C GLY A 218 -44.82 12.19 21.29
N LYS A 219 -45.24 11.31 22.22
CA LYS A 219 -46.67 10.97 22.47
C LYS A 219 -46.86 10.02 23.67
N ALA A 220 -47.11 10.58 24.86
CA ALA A 220 -48.18 10.18 25.78
C ALA A 220 -48.34 11.18 26.95
N GLY A 221 -49.42 11.97 26.88
CA GLY A 221 -50.10 12.83 27.87
C GLY A 221 -49.57 13.04 29.31
N ALA A 222 -49.57 14.30 29.77
CA ALA A 222 -50.69 14.95 30.47
C ALA A 222 -50.29 16.28 31.14
N SER A 223 -51.11 17.32 30.92
CA SER A 223 -51.36 18.52 31.76
C SER A 223 -50.19 19.42 32.20
N GLY A 224 -50.23 20.70 31.78
CA GLY A 224 -49.40 21.75 32.40
C GLY A 224 -49.23 23.01 31.56
N ARG A 225 -50.23 23.88 31.59
CA ARG A 225 -50.23 25.24 31.03
C ARG A 225 -49.09 26.07 31.65
N LEU A 226 -48.28 26.77 30.84
CA LEU A 226 -47.79 28.13 31.15
C LEU A 226 -47.18 28.78 29.90
N ARG A 227 -47.77 29.92 29.52
CA ARG A 227 -47.29 30.87 28.51
C ARG A 227 -45.98 31.53 28.98
N SER A 228 -45.06 31.79 28.06
CA SER A 228 -44.30 33.06 28.06
C SER A 228 -43.90 33.43 26.63
N MET A 229 -44.29 34.64 26.21
CA MET A 229 -43.79 35.29 24.99
C MET A 229 -42.36 35.80 25.23
N GLY A 230 -41.54 35.84 24.19
CA GLY A 230 -40.25 36.53 24.21
C GLY A 230 -39.41 36.28 22.96
N THR A 231 -39.27 37.30 22.13
CA THR A 231 -38.47 37.46 20.90
C THR A 231 -36.99 37.00 20.98
N ALA A 232 -36.52 36.19 20.01
CA ALA A 232 -35.17 36.24 19.40
C ALA A 232 -34.98 35.10 18.37
N ALA A 233 -34.17 35.33 17.33
CA ALA A 233 -33.93 34.46 16.17
C ALA A 233 -33.35 33.07 16.51
N PRO A 234 -33.58 32.01 15.69
CA PRO A 234 -32.92 30.72 15.89
C PRO A 234 -31.62 30.64 15.06
N SER A 235 -30.51 30.82 15.77
CA SER A 235 -29.17 30.37 15.37
C SER A 235 -29.05 28.86 15.60
N ALA A 236 -28.10 28.23 14.91
CA ALA A 236 -27.72 26.83 14.99
C ALA A 236 -27.67 26.26 16.43
N ASN A 237 -28.35 25.13 16.65
CA ASN A 237 -28.20 24.26 17.84
C ASN A 237 -27.29 23.09 17.43
N ALA A 238 -26.21 22.68 18.11
CA ALA A 238 -25.77 22.69 19.51
C ALA A 238 -26.42 21.61 20.43
N LEU A 239 -25.72 20.50 20.65
CA LEU A 239 -25.93 19.31 21.54
C LEU A 239 -24.60 18.54 21.91
N GLY A 240 -23.82 18.95 22.91
CA GLY A 240 -22.76 18.07 23.45
C GLY A 240 -23.25 17.14 24.56
N GLY A 241 -22.67 15.94 24.68
CA GLY A 241 -22.44 15.19 25.93
C GLY A 241 -23.12 13.82 26.07
N VAL A 242 -22.50 12.71 26.51
CA VAL A 242 -21.13 12.43 27.02
C VAL A 242 -20.82 10.93 26.83
N GLY A 243 -19.61 10.62 26.38
CA GLY A 243 -18.96 9.32 26.57
C GLY A 243 -17.52 9.34 26.02
N SER A 244 -16.54 9.54 26.91
CA SER A 244 -15.12 9.47 26.61
C SER A 244 -14.72 8.07 26.14
N ASP A 245 -14.88 7.75 24.86
CA ASP A 245 -14.32 6.56 24.25
C ASP A 245 -13.47 6.90 23.03
N ALA A 246 -12.31 6.26 22.95
CA ALA A 246 -11.29 6.42 21.92
C ALA A 246 -11.89 6.40 20.50
N SER A 247 -11.34 7.24 19.62
CA SER A 247 -11.66 7.34 18.19
C SER A 247 -12.16 6.01 17.58
N SER A 248 -13.47 5.87 17.39
CA SER A 248 -14.08 4.66 16.83
C SER A 248 -13.53 4.42 15.42
N SER A 249 -12.95 3.26 15.17
CA SER A 249 -12.47 2.90 13.83
C SER A 249 -13.65 2.75 12.86
N LEU A 250 -13.41 2.83 11.54
CA LEU A 250 -14.46 2.58 10.54
C LEU A 250 -15.13 1.20 10.73
N VAL A 251 -14.37 0.20 11.19
CA VAL A 251 -14.92 -1.13 11.51
C VAL A 251 -15.91 -1.04 12.67
N ASP A 252 -15.62 -0.25 13.71
CA ASP A 252 -16.51 -0.04 14.85
C ASP A 252 -17.78 0.70 14.43
N ILE A 253 -17.65 1.69 13.54
CA ILE A 253 -18.80 2.41 12.98
C ILE A 253 -19.69 1.45 12.19
N LEU A 254 -19.13 0.66 11.28
CA LEU A 254 -19.89 -0.31 10.48
C LEU A 254 -20.60 -1.36 11.35
N ASN A 255 -20.02 -1.73 12.49
CA ASN A 255 -20.59 -2.70 13.42
C ASN A 255 -21.51 -2.08 14.49
N SER A 256 -21.65 -0.75 14.53
CA SER A 256 -22.41 -0.04 15.59
C SER A 256 -23.93 -0.20 15.50
N GLY A 257 -24.47 -0.70 14.38
CA GLY A 257 -25.92 -0.76 14.14
C GLY A 257 -26.61 0.60 13.99
N SER A 258 -25.85 1.69 13.93
CA SER A 258 -26.36 3.06 13.76
C SER A 258 -26.95 3.31 12.36
N SER A 259 -27.73 4.39 12.21
CA SER A 259 -28.23 4.84 10.91
C SER A 259 -27.08 5.14 9.92
N LEU A 260 -25.98 5.71 10.43
CA LEU A 260 -24.75 5.94 9.67
C LEU A 260 -24.11 4.64 9.19
N ALA A 261 -24.06 3.61 10.05
CA ALA A 261 -23.56 2.29 9.68
C ALA A 261 -24.36 1.68 8.52
N MET A 262 -25.69 1.73 8.60
CA MET A 262 -26.58 1.22 7.54
C MET A 262 -26.37 1.96 6.22
N GLU A 263 -26.23 3.29 6.25
CA GLU A 263 -25.98 4.10 5.05
C GLU A 263 -24.61 3.78 4.43
N LEU A 264 -23.55 3.70 5.24
CA LEU A 264 -22.21 3.32 4.78
C LEU A 264 -22.19 1.89 4.21
N SER A 265 -22.84 0.92 4.86
CA SER A 265 -22.95 -0.45 4.34
C SER A 265 -23.70 -0.52 3.01
N ARG A 266 -24.77 0.27 2.85
CA ARG A 266 -25.51 0.38 1.59
C ARG A 266 -24.61 0.96 0.48
N ARG A 267 -23.86 2.01 0.79
CA ARG A 267 -22.94 2.66 -0.15
C ARG A 267 -21.80 1.73 -0.55
N VAL A 268 -21.19 1.02 0.40
CA VAL A 268 -20.16 -0.01 0.15
C VAL A 268 -20.68 -1.08 -0.81
N ALA A 269 -21.91 -1.57 -0.61
CA ALA A 269 -22.52 -2.56 -1.48
C ALA A 269 -22.80 -2.02 -2.90
N ALA A 270 -23.34 -0.81 -3.00
CA ALA A 270 -23.60 -0.17 -4.29
C ALA A 270 -22.31 0.10 -5.07
N PHE A 271 -21.28 0.61 -4.40
CA PHE A 271 -19.99 0.85 -5.02
C PHE A 271 -19.29 -0.45 -5.44
N ALA A 272 -19.41 -1.51 -4.64
CA ALA A 272 -18.94 -2.84 -5.04
C ALA A 272 -19.63 -3.33 -6.31
N ALA A 273 -20.95 -3.09 -6.45
CA ALA A 273 -21.70 -3.48 -7.65
C ALA A 273 -21.22 -2.71 -8.88
N ILE A 274 -20.99 -1.40 -8.73
CA ILE A 274 -20.44 -0.57 -9.80
C ILE A 274 -19.05 -1.07 -10.23
N VAL A 275 -18.19 -1.41 -9.28
CA VAL A 275 -16.86 -1.95 -9.60
C VAL A 275 -16.94 -3.31 -10.27
N GLU A 276 -17.87 -4.18 -9.87
CA GLU A 276 -18.06 -5.50 -10.48
C GLU A 276 -18.62 -5.40 -11.90
N GLU A 277 -19.57 -4.50 -12.15
CA GLU A 277 -20.27 -4.36 -13.43
C GLU A 277 -19.47 -3.55 -14.46
N TYR A 278 -18.92 -2.39 -14.08
CA TYR A 278 -18.39 -1.41 -15.03
C TYR A 278 -16.86 -1.43 -15.15
N ALA A 279 -16.33 -0.91 -16.27
CA ALA A 279 -14.89 -0.76 -16.48
C ALA A 279 -14.33 0.46 -15.71
N PRO A 280 -13.02 0.49 -15.37
CA PRO A 280 -12.41 1.61 -14.62
C PRO A 280 -12.66 3.00 -15.20
N ALA A 281 -12.74 3.12 -16.53
CA ALA A 281 -13.01 4.40 -17.19
C ALA A 281 -14.43 4.93 -16.92
N GLN A 282 -15.40 4.07 -16.60
CA GLN A 282 -16.81 4.44 -16.40
C GLN A 282 -17.16 4.67 -14.93
N TRP A 283 -16.32 4.22 -13.99
CA TRP A 283 -16.59 4.27 -12.56
C TRP A 283 -17.00 5.66 -12.06
N ILE A 284 -16.33 6.71 -12.52
CA ILE A 284 -16.61 8.07 -12.05
C ILE A 284 -18.05 8.51 -12.33
N THR A 285 -18.57 8.18 -13.51
CA THR A 285 -19.93 8.53 -13.93
C THR A 285 -20.95 7.77 -13.08
N HIS A 286 -20.76 6.46 -12.89
CA HIS A 286 -21.69 5.62 -12.13
C HIS A 286 -21.65 5.88 -10.62
N PHE A 287 -20.47 6.09 -10.02
CA PHE A 287 -20.39 6.47 -8.62
C PHE A 287 -21.05 7.82 -8.37
N THR A 288 -20.80 8.80 -9.24
CA THR A 288 -21.40 10.12 -9.10
C THR A 288 -22.92 10.06 -9.23
N ALA A 289 -23.44 9.36 -10.24
CA ALA A 289 -24.88 9.16 -10.43
C ALA A 289 -25.53 8.57 -9.17
N TYR A 290 -24.98 7.48 -8.64
CA TYR A 290 -25.48 6.84 -7.42
C TYR A 290 -25.53 7.82 -6.24
N VAL A 291 -24.44 8.57 -5.99
CA VAL A 291 -24.38 9.51 -4.86
C VAL A 291 -25.37 10.66 -5.05
N THR A 292 -25.50 11.20 -6.27
CA THR A 292 -26.44 12.29 -6.54
C THR A 292 -27.90 11.85 -6.44
N GLU A 293 -28.25 10.64 -6.86
CA GLU A 293 -29.62 10.11 -6.82
C GLU A 293 -30.06 9.70 -5.42
N THR A 294 -29.12 9.25 -4.58
CA THR A 294 -29.41 8.80 -3.21
C THR A 294 -29.30 9.89 -2.16
N SER A 295 -28.74 11.05 -2.50
CA SER A 295 -28.62 12.18 -1.58
C SER A 295 -29.98 12.83 -1.32
N LEU A 296 -30.41 12.84 -0.07
CA LEU A 296 -31.63 13.56 0.37
C LEU A 296 -31.45 15.09 0.36
N ASP A 297 -30.20 15.55 0.42
CA ASP A 297 -29.82 16.96 0.34
C ASP A 297 -28.78 17.16 -0.77
N GLY A 298 -29.17 17.82 -1.86
CA GLY A 298 -28.28 18.13 -2.97
C GLY A 298 -27.16 19.12 -2.59
N ALA A 299 -27.30 19.84 -1.47
CA ALA A 299 -26.30 20.78 -0.96
C ALA A 299 -25.24 20.14 -0.06
N ASN A 300 -25.32 18.82 0.20
CA ASN A 300 -24.30 18.10 0.95
C ASN A 300 -22.92 18.24 0.29
N ASP A 301 -21.91 18.68 1.05
CA ASP A 301 -20.55 18.94 0.56
C ASP A 301 -19.92 17.73 -0.16
N LEU A 302 -20.27 16.51 0.26
CA LEU A 302 -19.79 15.27 -0.37
C LEU A 302 -20.41 15.03 -1.75
N THR A 303 -21.72 15.26 -1.87
CA THR A 303 -22.46 15.16 -3.15
C THR A 303 -21.96 16.21 -4.13
N VAL A 304 -21.76 17.45 -3.65
CA VAL A 304 -21.16 18.55 -4.42
C VAL A 304 -19.73 18.21 -4.87
N LEU A 305 -18.94 17.53 -4.03
CA LEU A 305 -17.59 17.11 -4.37
C LEU A 305 -17.58 16.06 -5.50
N TRP A 306 -18.41 15.02 -5.43
CA TRP A 306 -18.57 14.05 -6.52
C TRP A 306 -18.99 14.73 -7.83
N ALA A 307 -20.01 15.60 -7.78
CA ALA A 307 -20.48 16.37 -8.94
C ALA A 307 -19.41 17.31 -9.52
N SER A 308 -18.48 17.79 -8.69
CA SER A 308 -17.34 18.60 -9.15
C SER A 308 -16.26 17.74 -9.80
N ILE A 309 -15.92 16.59 -9.21
CA ILE A 309 -14.86 15.70 -9.68
C ILE A 309 -15.22 15.07 -11.02
N VAL A 310 -16.46 14.62 -11.24
CA VAL A 310 -16.87 14.03 -12.52
C VAL A 310 -16.64 14.99 -13.68
N GLN A 311 -16.92 16.29 -13.48
CA GLN A 311 -16.72 17.32 -14.48
C GLN A 311 -15.24 17.67 -14.72
N ILE A 312 -14.33 17.22 -13.87
CA ILE A 312 -12.88 17.31 -14.08
C ILE A 312 -12.37 16.06 -14.80
N ILE A 313 -12.76 14.88 -14.32
CA ILE A 313 -12.22 13.59 -14.76
C ILE A 313 -12.75 13.21 -16.15
N GLU A 314 -14.05 13.37 -16.43
CA GLU A 314 -14.62 12.97 -17.72
C GLU A 314 -14.04 13.71 -18.94
N PRO A 315 -13.81 15.04 -18.91
CA PRO A 315 -13.11 15.71 -20.00
C PRO A 315 -11.68 15.21 -20.20
N MET A 316 -10.98 14.85 -19.11
CA MET A 316 -9.65 14.28 -19.19
C MET A 316 -9.69 12.88 -19.83
N GLN A 317 -10.66 12.05 -19.44
CA GLN A 317 -10.92 10.74 -20.05
C GLN A 317 -11.17 10.85 -21.56
N ARG A 318 -12.04 11.78 -21.98
CA ARG A 318 -12.37 12.00 -23.40
C ARG A 318 -11.16 12.40 -24.25
N ARG A 319 -10.17 13.08 -23.66
CA ARG A 319 -8.91 13.45 -24.33
C ARG A 319 -7.89 12.32 -24.38
N GLY A 320 -7.96 11.35 -23.49
CA GLY A 320 -7.06 10.20 -23.45
C GLY A 320 -5.59 10.61 -23.35
N SER A 321 -4.75 10.13 -24.26
CA SER A 321 -3.29 10.38 -24.27
C SER A 321 -2.90 11.84 -24.55
N GLU A 322 -3.81 12.64 -25.12
CA GLU A 322 -3.58 14.07 -25.37
C GLU A 322 -3.81 14.93 -24.12
N ALA A 323 -4.38 14.35 -23.06
CA ALA A 323 -4.64 15.06 -21.82
C ALA A 323 -3.32 15.47 -21.15
N ASP A 324 -3.21 16.76 -20.80
CA ASP A 324 -2.06 17.34 -20.13
C ASP A 324 -2.49 18.13 -18.88
N ILE A 325 -1.51 18.65 -18.13
CA ILE A 325 -1.79 19.40 -16.90
C ILE A 325 -2.60 20.67 -17.20
N LEU A 326 -2.38 21.33 -18.35
CA LEU A 326 -3.16 22.53 -18.72
C LEU A 326 -4.62 22.18 -19.07
N SER A 327 -4.87 21.00 -19.62
CA SER A 327 -6.22 20.46 -19.80
C SER A 327 -6.93 20.30 -18.45
N TYR A 328 -6.23 19.80 -17.42
CA TYR A 328 -6.77 19.75 -16.06
C TYR A 328 -7.01 21.17 -15.52
N VAL A 329 -6.07 22.12 -15.67
CA VAL A 329 -6.28 23.52 -15.26
C VAL A 329 -7.56 24.09 -15.90
N ALA A 330 -7.76 23.87 -17.19
CA ALA A 330 -8.93 24.34 -17.91
C ALA A 330 -10.23 23.69 -17.43
N SER A 331 -10.24 22.37 -17.19
CA SER A 331 -11.38 21.64 -16.62
C SER A 331 -11.73 22.16 -15.22
N SER A 332 -10.73 22.33 -14.36
CA SER A 332 -10.91 22.89 -13.01
C SER A 332 -11.54 24.28 -13.06
N ARG A 333 -11.00 25.16 -13.92
CA ARG A 333 -11.54 26.51 -14.13
C ARG A 333 -12.99 26.45 -14.61
N ARG A 334 -13.30 25.55 -15.55
CA ARG A 334 -14.65 25.42 -16.10
C ARG A 334 -15.67 24.99 -15.04
N VAL A 335 -15.31 24.08 -14.14
CA VAL A 335 -16.18 23.67 -13.03
C VAL A 335 -16.46 24.85 -12.10
N MET A 336 -15.44 25.63 -11.74
CA MET A 336 -15.62 26.83 -10.92
C MET A 336 -16.52 27.87 -11.58
N GLU A 337 -16.39 28.05 -12.90
CA GLU A 337 -17.23 28.94 -13.69
C GLU A 337 -18.70 28.50 -13.65
N ARG A 338 -18.96 27.21 -13.85
CA ARG A 338 -20.31 26.61 -13.76
C ARG A 338 -20.92 26.75 -12.37
N LYS A 339 -20.16 26.44 -11.31
CA LYS A 339 -20.62 26.64 -9.92
C LYS A 339 -21.01 28.09 -9.66
N SER A 340 -20.26 29.04 -10.21
CA SER A 340 -20.57 30.47 -10.08
C SER A 340 -21.82 30.87 -10.85
N LEU A 341 -22.02 30.31 -12.06
CA LEU A 341 -23.24 30.52 -12.84
C LEU A 341 -24.47 30.01 -12.08
N SER A 342 -24.44 28.77 -11.58
CA SER A 342 -25.55 28.19 -10.82
C SER A 342 -25.88 29.04 -9.58
N ARG A 343 -24.87 29.47 -8.81
CA ARG A 343 -25.07 30.36 -7.64
C ARG A 343 -25.72 31.70 -8.02
N LEU A 344 -25.31 32.29 -9.15
CA LEU A 344 -25.89 33.55 -9.63
C LEU A 344 -27.38 33.37 -9.99
N LEU A 345 -27.71 32.31 -10.72
CA LEU A 345 -29.08 32.06 -11.15
C LEU A 345 -29.99 31.61 -10.01
N GLU A 346 -29.48 30.81 -9.08
CA GLU A 346 -30.20 30.46 -7.86
C GLU A 346 -30.53 31.73 -7.06
N ARG A 347 -29.56 32.63 -6.87
CA ARG A 347 -29.75 33.86 -6.13
C ARG A 347 -30.76 34.81 -6.78
N VAL A 348 -30.67 35.01 -8.10
CA VAL A 348 -31.46 36.04 -8.82
C VAL A 348 -32.78 35.50 -9.35
N LEU A 349 -32.79 34.27 -9.87
CA LEU A 349 -33.94 33.64 -10.53
C LEU A 349 -34.58 32.52 -9.69
N ARG A 350 -33.98 32.10 -8.57
CA ARG A 350 -34.42 30.93 -7.77
C ARG A 350 -34.52 29.65 -8.61
N MET A 351 -33.64 29.52 -9.60
CA MET A 351 -33.54 28.33 -10.43
C MET A 351 -32.84 27.21 -9.67
N ASP A 352 -33.30 25.98 -9.90
CA ASP A 352 -32.66 24.77 -9.38
C ASP A 352 -31.24 24.64 -9.97
N PRO A 353 -30.19 24.53 -9.12
CA PRO A 353 -28.80 24.32 -9.54
C PRO A 353 -28.61 23.12 -10.48
N MET A 354 -29.48 22.11 -10.43
CA MET A 354 -29.35 20.87 -11.20
C MET A 354 -29.74 21.01 -12.69
N ARG A 355 -30.36 22.12 -13.11
CA ARG A 355 -30.75 22.38 -14.52
C ARG A 355 -29.61 22.95 -15.37
N PHE A 356 -28.42 22.37 -15.25
CA PHE A 356 -27.18 22.91 -15.82
C PHE A 356 -27.23 23.17 -17.33
N GLU A 357 -27.82 22.27 -18.13
CA GLU A 357 -27.86 22.42 -19.59
C GLU A 357 -28.75 23.59 -20.04
N GLU A 358 -29.90 23.78 -19.40
CA GLU A 358 -30.80 24.90 -19.70
C GLU A 358 -30.18 26.23 -19.29
N VAL A 359 -29.42 26.22 -18.20
CA VAL A 359 -28.68 27.35 -17.65
C VAL A 359 -27.52 27.76 -18.57
N GLU A 360 -26.77 26.80 -19.11
CA GLU A 360 -25.66 27.09 -20.03
C GLU A 360 -26.16 27.66 -21.37
N ASN A 361 -27.34 27.23 -21.84
CA ASN A 361 -27.93 27.64 -23.11
C ASN A 361 -28.73 28.95 -23.06
N MET A 362 -28.77 29.63 -21.91
CA MET A 362 -29.43 30.92 -21.76
C MET A 362 -28.86 31.97 -22.72
N SER A 363 -29.71 32.78 -23.35
CA SER A 363 -29.24 33.83 -24.29
C SER A 363 -28.35 34.86 -23.58
N ALA A 364 -27.37 35.39 -24.31
CA ALA A 364 -26.39 36.30 -23.74
C ALA A 364 -27.02 37.60 -23.22
N SER A 365 -28.05 38.12 -23.90
CA SER A 365 -28.82 39.29 -23.46
C SER A 365 -29.58 39.02 -22.17
N HIS A 366 -30.26 37.87 -22.05
CA HIS A 366 -31.01 37.54 -20.84
C HIS A 366 -30.10 37.35 -19.63
N LEU A 367 -28.95 36.70 -19.82
CA LEU A 367 -27.98 36.54 -18.74
C LEU A 367 -27.33 37.88 -18.35
N MET A 368 -27.14 38.81 -19.31
CA MET A 368 -26.70 40.16 -19.01
C MET A 368 -27.71 40.89 -18.09
N ASP A 369 -29.01 40.76 -18.35
CA ASP A 369 -30.06 41.32 -17.48
C ASP A 369 -30.04 40.71 -16.07
N VAL A 370 -29.73 39.41 -15.96
CA VAL A 370 -29.55 38.74 -14.65
C VAL A 370 -28.35 39.32 -13.91
N ILE A 371 -27.21 39.48 -14.58
CA ILE A 371 -26.00 40.09 -13.99
C ILE A 371 -26.31 41.51 -13.53
N ALA A 372 -26.93 42.33 -14.37
CA ALA A 372 -27.28 43.71 -14.05
C ALA A 372 -28.23 43.81 -12.84
N ARG A 373 -29.16 42.86 -12.68
CA ARG A 373 -30.00 42.76 -11.47
C ARG A 373 -29.23 42.38 -10.22
N SER A 374 -28.18 41.58 -10.35
CA SER A 374 -27.35 41.12 -9.23
C SER A 374 -26.40 42.22 -8.71
N CYS A 375 -25.81 43.00 -9.62
CA CYS A 375 -24.73 43.94 -9.28
C CYS A 375 -24.98 45.41 -9.69
N GLY A 376 -26.23 45.76 -10.06
CA GLY A 376 -26.59 47.10 -10.52
C GLY A 376 -26.27 47.33 -11.99
N VAL A 377 -26.78 48.40 -12.59
CA VAL A 377 -26.71 48.64 -14.06
C VAL A 377 -25.54 49.52 -14.52
N THR A 378 -24.76 50.09 -13.60
CA THR A 378 -23.87 51.22 -13.92
C THR A 378 -22.41 50.86 -14.18
N ASN A 379 -21.92 49.71 -13.70
CA ASN A 379 -20.50 49.32 -13.84
C ASN A 379 -20.31 48.18 -14.85
N HIS A 380 -20.03 48.54 -16.10
CA HIS A 380 -19.76 47.59 -17.18
C HIS A 380 -18.51 46.73 -16.94
N TRP A 381 -17.49 47.21 -16.20
CA TRP A 381 -16.32 46.39 -15.85
C TRP A 381 -16.68 45.29 -14.86
N MET A 382 -17.54 45.61 -13.89
CA MET A 382 -18.09 44.61 -12.97
C MET A 382 -18.95 43.58 -13.72
N HIS A 383 -19.77 44.03 -14.67
CA HIS A 383 -20.56 43.13 -15.53
C HIS A 383 -19.68 42.16 -16.30
N THR A 384 -18.62 42.66 -16.95
CA THR A 384 -17.69 41.80 -17.66
C THR A 384 -16.96 40.85 -16.72
N PHE A 385 -16.50 41.33 -15.56
CA PHE A 385 -15.85 40.47 -14.57
C PHE A 385 -16.77 39.31 -14.15
N VAL A 386 -18.01 39.61 -13.79
CA VAL A 386 -19.01 38.60 -13.39
C VAL A 386 -19.30 37.65 -14.56
N ALA A 387 -19.46 38.17 -15.78
CA ALA A 387 -19.70 37.35 -16.98
C ALA A 387 -18.55 36.36 -17.26
N MET A 388 -17.29 36.81 -17.15
CA MET A 388 -16.12 35.93 -17.24
C MET A 388 -16.11 34.90 -16.10
N ARG A 389 -16.42 35.33 -14.87
CA ARG A 389 -16.41 34.48 -13.68
C ARG A 389 -17.41 33.33 -13.78
N VAL A 390 -18.56 33.55 -14.42
CA VAL A 390 -19.58 32.52 -14.69
C VAL A 390 -19.34 31.76 -16.00
N GLY A 391 -18.21 32.00 -16.67
CA GLY A 391 -17.78 31.27 -17.86
C GLY A 391 -18.51 31.64 -19.16
N ARG A 392 -19.21 32.78 -19.18
CA ARG A 392 -20.02 33.28 -20.31
C ARG A 392 -19.33 34.48 -20.95
N TYR A 393 -18.27 34.16 -21.69
CA TYR A 393 -17.41 35.15 -22.36
C TYR A 393 -18.11 35.84 -23.54
N ASP A 394 -19.15 35.24 -24.08
CA ASP A 394 -20.10 35.86 -25.00
C ASP A 394 -20.85 37.04 -24.34
N VAL A 395 -21.28 36.89 -23.09
CA VAL A 395 -21.87 37.98 -22.29
C VAL A 395 -20.83 39.03 -21.91
N ALA A 396 -19.62 38.58 -21.58
CA ALA A 396 -18.49 39.47 -21.28
C ALA A 396 -18.18 40.40 -22.47
N GLN A 397 -18.27 39.86 -23.70
CA GLN A 397 -18.11 40.62 -24.93
C GLN A 397 -19.21 41.68 -25.10
N LEU A 398 -20.49 41.35 -24.85
CA LEU A 398 -21.59 42.32 -24.89
C LEU A 398 -21.39 43.46 -23.89
N ALA A 399 -21.00 43.15 -22.65
CA ALA A 399 -20.71 44.15 -21.63
C ALA A 399 -19.51 45.05 -22.03
N MET A 400 -18.53 44.49 -22.75
CA MET A 400 -17.37 45.24 -23.24
C MET A 400 -17.70 46.23 -24.35
N ASP A 401 -18.74 45.96 -25.14
CA ASP A 401 -19.16 46.89 -26.19
C ASP A 401 -19.57 48.25 -25.64
N ALA A 402 -20.12 48.28 -24.42
CA ALA A 402 -20.49 49.50 -23.70
C ALA A 402 -19.30 50.26 -23.09
N ILE A 403 -18.14 49.62 -22.92
CA ILE A 403 -16.91 50.26 -22.40
C ILE A 403 -16.19 51.07 -23.48
N GLY A 404 -16.25 50.62 -24.74
CA GLY A 404 -15.78 51.38 -25.90
C GLY A 404 -14.25 51.36 -26.15
N ILE A 405 -13.49 50.47 -25.52
CA ILE A 405 -12.04 50.31 -25.77
C ILE A 405 -11.81 49.17 -26.78
N GLN A 406 -11.39 49.51 -28.01
CA GLN A 406 -11.30 48.56 -29.12
C GLN A 406 -10.34 47.39 -28.86
N SER A 407 -9.15 47.64 -28.31
CA SER A 407 -8.18 46.56 -28.02
C SER A 407 -8.70 45.56 -27.00
N VAL A 408 -9.41 46.03 -25.98
CA VAL A 408 -10.05 45.18 -24.96
C VAL A 408 -11.18 44.36 -25.59
N ARG A 409 -11.99 44.97 -26.47
CA ARG A 409 -13.04 44.28 -27.24
C ARG A 409 -12.45 43.17 -28.10
N ASP A 410 -11.37 43.43 -28.83
CA ASP A 410 -10.71 42.45 -29.71
C ASP A 410 -10.14 41.27 -28.90
N ALA A 411 -9.48 41.55 -27.78
CA ALA A 411 -8.96 40.53 -26.87
C ALA A 411 -10.09 39.67 -26.28
N MET A 412 -11.21 40.30 -25.88
CA MET A 412 -12.38 39.59 -25.36
C MET A 412 -13.05 38.72 -26.42
N ALA A 413 -13.24 39.24 -27.64
CA ALA A 413 -13.81 38.49 -28.76
C ALA A 413 -12.98 37.25 -29.09
N LYS A 414 -11.64 37.37 -29.07
CA LYS A 414 -10.73 36.23 -29.24
C LYS A 414 -10.90 35.18 -28.13
N MET A 415 -11.05 35.62 -26.87
CA MET A 415 -11.28 34.73 -25.74
C MET A 415 -12.65 34.03 -25.78
N ALA A 416 -13.68 34.76 -26.20
CA ALA A 416 -15.03 34.23 -26.39
C ALA A 416 -15.09 33.17 -27.50
N ALA A 417 -14.41 33.41 -28.62
CA ALA A 417 -14.30 32.46 -29.72
C ALA A 417 -13.46 31.21 -29.39
N THR A 418 -12.61 31.26 -28.36
CA THR A 418 -11.74 30.14 -28.00
C THR A 418 -12.48 29.11 -27.14
N PRO A 419 -12.41 27.80 -27.49
CA PRO A 419 -13.00 26.73 -26.70
C PRO A 419 -12.52 26.76 -25.24
N PRO A 420 -13.37 26.49 -24.24
CA PRO A 420 -13.00 26.57 -22.81
C PRO A 420 -11.73 25.79 -22.44
N ALA A 421 -11.53 24.62 -23.06
CA ALA A 421 -10.41 23.74 -22.81
C ALA A 421 -9.05 24.27 -23.32
N GLU A 422 -9.05 25.27 -24.22
CA GLU A 422 -7.85 25.81 -24.85
C GLU A 422 -7.48 27.22 -24.36
N ARG A 423 -8.35 27.87 -23.58
CA ARG A 423 -8.13 29.26 -23.10
C ARG A 423 -6.84 29.41 -22.29
N ASN A 424 -6.39 28.38 -21.59
CA ASN A 424 -5.11 28.39 -20.86
C ASN A 424 -3.88 28.21 -21.76
N ALA A 425 -4.06 27.79 -23.02
CA ALA A 425 -2.99 27.74 -24.01
C ALA A 425 -2.89 29.04 -24.82
N MET A 426 -3.87 29.95 -24.70
CA MET A 426 -3.86 31.21 -25.43
C MET A 426 -2.70 32.13 -25.03
N PRO A 427 -2.08 32.84 -25.98
CA PRO A 427 -1.06 33.83 -25.67
C PRO A 427 -1.68 35.04 -24.92
N PRO A 428 -0.89 35.69 -24.03
CA PRO A 428 -1.29 36.94 -23.38
C PRO A 428 -1.63 38.06 -24.37
N ALA A 429 -2.72 38.80 -24.13
CA ALA A 429 -3.10 39.99 -24.91
C ALA A 429 -2.18 41.19 -24.57
N SER A 430 -0.93 41.12 -25.03
CA SER A 430 0.15 42.03 -24.61
C SER A 430 -0.08 43.48 -25.05
N ASP A 431 -0.92 43.69 -26.06
CA ASP A 431 -1.41 44.98 -26.53
C ASP A 431 -2.24 45.75 -25.48
N LEU A 432 -2.72 45.07 -24.43
CA LEU A 432 -3.46 45.70 -23.33
C LEU A 432 -2.58 46.30 -22.23
N GLN A 433 -1.25 46.12 -22.27
CA GLN A 433 -0.34 46.68 -21.27
C GLN A 433 -0.48 48.21 -21.09
N PRO A 434 -0.60 49.03 -22.16
CA PRO A 434 -0.81 50.46 -22.02
C PRO A 434 -2.11 50.80 -21.28
N VAL A 435 -3.20 50.07 -21.59
CA VAL A 435 -4.51 50.25 -20.94
C VAL A 435 -4.45 49.87 -19.46
N TYR A 436 -3.69 48.82 -19.12
CA TYR A 436 -3.46 48.41 -17.74
C TYR A 436 -2.66 49.46 -16.95
N ALA A 437 -1.71 50.14 -17.58
CA ALA A 437 -0.86 51.15 -16.93
C ALA A 437 -1.60 52.47 -16.60
N GLU A 438 -2.80 52.69 -17.14
CA GLU A 438 -3.61 53.88 -16.85
C GLU A 438 -3.97 54.01 -15.36
N ALA A 439 -3.99 55.23 -14.83
CA ALA A 439 -4.38 55.51 -13.45
C ALA A 439 -5.79 54.99 -13.13
N LYS A 440 -6.73 55.13 -14.08
CA LYS A 440 -8.11 54.65 -13.98
C LYS A 440 -8.21 53.14 -13.73
N THR A 441 -7.22 52.35 -14.16
CA THR A 441 -7.18 50.90 -13.92
C THR A 441 -6.90 50.58 -12.45
N LYS A 442 -6.14 51.43 -11.72
CA LYS A 442 -5.87 51.22 -10.29
C LYS A 442 -7.05 51.62 -9.40
N GLU A 443 -7.90 52.52 -9.88
CA GLU A 443 -9.08 53.02 -9.18
C GLU A 443 -10.22 51.98 -9.18
N ASP A 444 -10.45 51.30 -10.31
CA ASP A 444 -11.50 50.29 -10.47
C ASP A 444 -10.92 48.85 -10.36
N PRO A 445 -11.22 48.11 -9.28
CA PRO A 445 -10.69 46.76 -9.08
C PRO A 445 -11.23 45.75 -10.11
N TYR A 446 -12.44 45.94 -10.64
CA TYR A 446 -13.00 45.06 -11.66
C TYR A 446 -12.31 45.28 -13.00
N ARG A 447 -12.03 46.55 -13.34
CA ARG A 447 -11.20 46.88 -14.51
C ARG A 447 -9.83 46.24 -14.41
N GLN A 448 -9.19 46.35 -13.25
CA GLN A 448 -7.87 45.76 -13.02
C GLN A 448 -7.91 44.22 -13.13
N ALA A 449 -8.93 43.57 -12.56
CA ALA A 449 -9.08 42.11 -12.61
C ALA A 449 -9.33 41.58 -14.02
N VAL A 450 -10.20 42.22 -14.80
CA VAL A 450 -10.47 41.83 -16.20
C VAL A 450 -9.21 41.94 -17.04
N LEU A 451 -8.51 43.07 -16.97
CA LEU A 451 -7.28 43.29 -17.72
C LEU A 451 -6.17 42.31 -17.28
N MET A 452 -6.07 42.02 -15.98
CA MET A 452 -5.12 41.03 -15.44
C MET A 452 -5.34 39.64 -16.06
N VAL A 453 -6.60 39.20 -16.20
CA VAL A 453 -6.96 37.91 -16.80
C VAL A 453 -6.64 37.89 -18.29
N LEU A 454 -7.02 38.93 -19.04
CA LEU A 454 -6.72 39.03 -20.49
C LEU A 454 -5.21 39.08 -20.76
N LEU A 455 -4.44 39.75 -19.90
CA LEU A 455 -2.98 39.80 -19.93
C LEU A 455 -2.32 38.54 -19.39
N ALA A 456 -3.08 37.58 -18.85
CA ALA A 456 -2.55 36.40 -18.16
C ALA A 456 -1.46 36.73 -17.14
N GLY A 457 -1.62 37.85 -16.40
CA GLY A 457 -0.65 38.35 -15.44
C GLY A 457 0.59 39.04 -16.01
N ARG A 458 0.72 39.24 -17.32
CA ARG A 458 1.83 39.98 -17.95
C ARG A 458 1.56 41.48 -18.04
N THR A 459 1.43 42.11 -16.89
CA THR A 459 1.05 43.54 -16.79
C THR A 459 2.18 44.53 -17.09
N GLY A 460 3.43 44.05 -17.23
CA GLY A 460 4.63 44.88 -17.31
C GLY A 460 5.24 45.21 -15.93
N GLU A 461 4.54 44.88 -14.84
CA GLU A 461 5.04 45.01 -13.48
C GLU A 461 5.90 43.80 -13.07
N SER A 462 6.67 43.95 -11.98
CA SER A 462 7.43 42.82 -11.44
C SER A 462 6.50 41.66 -11.02
N PRO A 463 6.87 40.38 -11.20
CA PRO A 463 6.01 39.25 -10.83
C PRO A 463 5.56 39.27 -9.37
N ALA A 464 6.39 39.76 -8.45
CA ALA A 464 6.05 39.88 -7.03
C ALA A 464 5.03 40.99 -6.75
N ALA A 465 5.03 42.07 -7.55
CA ALA A 465 3.97 43.08 -7.48
C ALA A 465 2.66 42.50 -8.02
N VAL A 466 2.69 41.81 -9.15
CA VAL A 466 1.50 41.18 -9.76
C VAL A 466 0.84 40.17 -8.82
N LEU A 467 1.62 39.29 -8.16
CA LEU A 467 1.06 38.33 -7.20
C LEU A 467 0.38 39.02 -6.01
N ARG A 468 0.96 40.10 -5.47
CA ARG A 468 0.34 40.91 -4.42
C ARG A 468 -0.93 41.59 -4.89
N THR A 469 -0.94 42.10 -6.12
CA THR A 469 -2.13 42.68 -6.74
C THR A 469 -3.23 41.63 -6.91
N ILE A 470 -2.92 40.41 -7.36
CA ILE A 470 -3.91 39.32 -7.49
C ILE A 470 -4.54 39.01 -6.12
N LEU A 471 -3.73 38.92 -5.06
CA LEU A 471 -4.24 38.68 -3.70
C LEU A 471 -5.15 39.83 -3.22
N SER A 472 -4.73 41.08 -3.43
CA SER A 472 -5.53 42.26 -3.08
C SER A 472 -6.83 42.33 -3.88
N LEU A 473 -6.79 41.99 -5.17
CA LEU A 473 -7.98 41.94 -6.02
C LEU A 473 -8.94 40.86 -5.55
N ALA A 474 -8.43 39.66 -5.24
CA ALA A 474 -9.25 38.58 -4.69
C ALA A 474 -10.05 39.06 -3.48
N GLN A 475 -9.45 39.80 -2.55
CA GLN A 475 -10.16 40.36 -1.38
C GLN A 475 -11.15 41.49 -1.69
N ARG A 476 -11.00 42.18 -2.83
CA ARG A 476 -11.83 43.35 -3.20
C ARG A 476 -12.98 43.01 -4.14
N VAL A 477 -12.86 41.95 -4.93
CA VAL A 477 -13.83 41.60 -5.98
C VAL A 477 -14.65 40.35 -5.66
N THR A 478 -14.23 39.57 -4.66
CA THR A 478 -14.91 38.34 -4.25
C THR A 478 -14.65 37.98 -2.79
N ASP A 479 -15.61 37.32 -2.15
CA ASP A 479 -15.45 36.75 -0.79
C ASP A 479 -15.23 35.23 -0.83
N SER A 480 -15.09 34.65 -2.03
CA SER A 480 -15.01 33.21 -2.25
C SER A 480 -13.57 32.77 -2.52
N LEU A 481 -13.10 31.80 -1.74
CA LEU A 481 -11.79 31.16 -1.93
C LEU A 481 -11.67 30.52 -3.33
N GLU A 482 -12.75 29.93 -3.85
CA GLU A 482 -12.79 29.35 -5.20
C GLU A 482 -12.61 30.41 -6.29
N ASP A 483 -13.09 31.64 -6.06
CA ASP A 483 -13.00 32.74 -7.02
C ASP A 483 -11.59 33.34 -7.04
N ALA A 484 -10.95 33.44 -5.87
CA ALA A 484 -9.55 33.81 -5.74
C ALA A 484 -8.66 32.81 -6.51
N LEU A 485 -8.94 31.51 -6.37
CA LEU A 485 -8.25 30.47 -7.12
C LEU A 485 -8.56 30.55 -8.62
N TRP A 486 -9.81 30.81 -9.03
CA TRP A 486 -10.18 30.99 -10.44
C TRP A 486 -9.40 32.13 -11.11
N LEU A 487 -9.27 33.28 -10.44
CA LEU A 487 -8.45 34.42 -10.91
C LEU A 487 -7.01 33.97 -11.19
N ARG A 488 -6.45 33.21 -10.24
CA ARG A 488 -5.08 32.74 -10.30
C ARG A 488 -4.87 31.68 -11.39
N LEU A 489 -5.79 30.72 -11.53
CA LEU A 489 -5.79 29.67 -12.55
C LEU A 489 -5.96 30.24 -13.96
N SER A 490 -6.72 31.34 -14.11
CA SER A 490 -6.90 32.02 -15.40
C SER A 490 -5.61 32.59 -15.97
N CYS A 491 -4.62 32.88 -15.11
CA CYS A 491 -3.30 33.37 -15.52
C CYS A 491 -2.29 32.25 -15.84
N ILE A 492 -2.57 30.98 -15.52
CA ILE A 492 -1.62 29.88 -15.70
C ILE A 492 -1.42 29.58 -17.18
N ARG A 493 -0.15 29.46 -17.60
CA ARG A 493 0.28 29.10 -18.97
C ARG A 493 1.29 27.96 -19.01
N GLY A 494 1.80 27.50 -17.87
CA GLY A 494 2.73 26.38 -17.80
C GLY A 494 2.91 25.84 -16.39
N VAL A 495 3.55 24.68 -16.27
CA VAL A 495 3.79 24.02 -14.98
C VAL A 495 4.93 24.73 -14.24
N ASP A 496 6.09 24.77 -14.88
CA ASP A 496 7.32 25.31 -14.33
C ASP A 496 7.63 26.73 -14.79
N LYS A 497 8.44 27.42 -13.98
CA LYS A 497 9.02 28.70 -14.37
C LYS A 497 10.01 28.45 -15.51
N SER A 498 9.95 29.26 -16.56
CA SER A 498 10.87 29.19 -17.69
C SER A 498 11.08 30.59 -18.26
N ALA A 499 11.95 30.74 -19.26
CA ALA A 499 12.12 32.01 -19.97
C ALA A 499 10.79 32.56 -20.53
N GLN A 500 9.83 31.67 -20.83
CA GLN A 500 8.52 32.03 -21.38
C GLN A 500 7.39 32.00 -20.34
N VAL A 501 7.60 31.39 -19.17
CA VAL A 501 6.56 31.25 -18.13
C VAL A 501 7.01 31.97 -16.87
N THR A 502 6.38 33.11 -16.59
CA THR A 502 6.65 33.91 -15.39
C THR A 502 6.21 33.18 -14.12
N PRO A 503 6.68 33.59 -12.91
CA PRO A 503 6.15 33.07 -11.65
C PRO A 503 4.62 33.19 -11.53
N VAL A 504 4.04 34.25 -12.08
CA VAL A 504 2.58 34.43 -12.16
C VAL A 504 1.97 33.38 -13.07
N GLN A 505 2.61 32.97 -14.16
CA GLN A 505 2.03 32.01 -15.10
C GLN A 505 2.32 30.53 -14.75
N SER A 506 3.14 30.28 -13.72
CA SER A 506 3.56 28.94 -13.30
C SER A 506 2.59 28.32 -12.28
N LEU A 507 2.07 27.14 -12.60
CA LEU A 507 1.25 26.32 -11.69
C LEU A 507 2.02 25.95 -10.43
N ARG A 508 3.30 25.59 -10.55
CA ARG A 508 4.13 25.20 -9.41
C ARG A 508 4.28 26.34 -8.38
N THR A 509 4.23 27.58 -8.84
CA THR A 509 4.27 28.74 -7.94
C THR A 509 2.96 28.90 -7.16
N LEU A 510 1.81 28.68 -7.82
CA LEU A 510 0.50 28.65 -7.17
C LEU A 510 0.41 27.52 -6.15
N GLN A 511 0.80 26.31 -6.54
CA GLN A 511 0.71 25.13 -5.66
C GLN A 511 1.56 25.24 -4.42
N ARG A 512 2.78 25.80 -4.51
CA ARG A 512 3.60 26.06 -3.32
C ARG A 512 2.92 27.03 -2.36
N ALA A 513 2.40 28.16 -2.86
CA ALA A 513 1.68 29.11 -2.01
C ALA A 513 0.48 28.46 -1.31
N VAL A 514 -0.31 27.64 -2.02
CA VAL A 514 -1.42 26.89 -1.42
C VAL A 514 -0.96 25.95 -0.31
N LEU A 515 0.16 25.25 -0.51
CA LEU A 515 0.72 24.33 0.49
C LEU A 515 1.34 25.08 1.68
N ASP A 516 1.94 26.24 1.45
CA ASP A 516 2.50 27.10 2.50
C ASP A 516 1.39 27.68 3.40
N ASP A 517 0.22 28.01 2.83
CA ASP A 517 -0.93 28.62 3.50
C ASP A 517 -1.95 27.59 4.04
N MET A 518 -1.58 26.32 4.17
CA MET A 518 -2.53 25.24 4.55
C MET A 518 -3.25 25.48 5.87
N GLN A 519 -2.61 26.10 6.86
CA GLN A 519 -3.24 26.39 8.15
C GLN A 519 -4.41 27.39 8.02
N ASP A 520 -4.20 28.44 7.23
CA ASP A 520 -5.23 29.44 6.97
C ASP A 520 -6.39 28.85 6.16
N LEU A 521 -6.06 27.99 5.18
CA LEU A 521 -7.06 27.28 4.39
C LEU A 521 -7.95 26.37 5.25
N VAL A 522 -7.37 25.65 6.22
CA VAL A 522 -8.13 24.83 7.19
C VAL A 522 -9.06 25.71 8.03
N SER A 523 -8.59 26.88 8.47
CA SER A 523 -9.41 27.82 9.24
C SER A 523 -10.58 28.37 8.40
N ILE A 524 -10.32 28.74 7.14
CA ILE A 524 -11.33 29.30 6.22
C ILE A 524 -12.39 28.25 5.88
N THR A 525 -12.01 26.98 5.70
CA THR A 525 -12.95 25.89 5.45
C THR A 525 -13.61 25.36 6.72
N GLN A 526 -13.34 25.97 7.88
CA GLN A 526 -13.87 25.56 9.19
C GLN A 526 -13.55 24.09 9.53
N GLY A 527 -12.42 23.57 9.05
CA GLY A 527 -12.05 22.16 9.22
C GLY A 527 -12.89 21.17 8.40
N ASN A 528 -13.69 21.63 7.43
CA ASN A 528 -14.47 20.74 6.57
C ASN A 528 -13.57 20.06 5.52
N ALA A 529 -13.37 18.75 5.68
CA ALA A 529 -12.51 17.95 4.82
C ALA A 529 -12.97 17.93 3.36
N CYS A 530 -14.27 17.88 3.08
CA CYS A 530 -14.81 17.86 1.71
C CYS A 530 -14.55 19.19 0.99
N ARG A 531 -14.78 20.33 1.66
CA ARG A 531 -14.53 21.66 1.08
C ARG A 531 -13.05 21.91 0.83
N LEU A 532 -12.19 21.53 1.78
CA LEU A 532 -10.75 21.65 1.62
C LEU A 532 -10.21 20.72 0.51
N ALA A 533 -10.69 19.47 0.46
CA ALA A 533 -10.35 18.54 -0.61
C ALA A 533 -10.79 19.08 -1.98
N SER A 534 -12.00 19.63 -2.08
CA SER A 534 -12.49 20.28 -3.31
C SER A 534 -11.54 21.40 -3.77
N PHE A 535 -11.16 22.29 -2.85
CA PHE A 535 -10.22 23.37 -3.14
C PHE A 535 -8.87 22.86 -3.63
N LEU A 536 -8.29 21.86 -2.95
CA LEU A 536 -6.99 21.28 -3.32
C LEU A 536 -7.04 20.56 -4.67
N ILE A 537 -8.10 19.79 -4.94
CA ILE A 537 -8.33 19.16 -6.25
C ILE A 537 -8.41 20.20 -7.35
N HIS A 538 -9.08 21.33 -7.08
CA HIS A 538 -9.14 22.44 -8.03
C HIS A 538 -7.82 23.19 -8.19
N ALA A 539 -6.96 23.21 -7.17
CA ALA A 539 -5.59 23.71 -7.21
C ALA A 539 -4.60 22.73 -7.87
N LEU A 540 -5.11 21.62 -8.45
CA LEU A 540 -4.34 20.54 -9.05
C LEU A 540 -3.41 19.85 -8.04
N LEU A 541 -3.86 19.74 -6.79
CA LEU A 541 -3.26 18.96 -5.72
C LEU A 541 -4.20 17.80 -5.30
N PRO A 542 -4.61 16.92 -6.23
CA PRO A 542 -5.58 15.88 -5.94
C PRO A 542 -5.09 14.87 -4.91
N SER A 543 -3.79 14.55 -4.87
CA SER A 543 -3.26 13.57 -3.92
C SER A 543 -3.38 14.07 -2.47
N THR A 544 -3.16 15.36 -2.25
CA THR A 544 -3.27 16.02 -0.94
C THR A 544 -4.74 16.12 -0.53
N GLY A 545 -5.61 16.53 -1.47
CA GLY A 545 -7.05 16.59 -1.24
C GLY A 545 -7.66 15.22 -0.90
N LEU A 546 -7.30 14.16 -1.63
CA LEU A 546 -7.84 12.82 -1.40
C LEU A 546 -7.35 12.20 -0.09
N ARG A 547 -6.14 12.52 0.39
CA ARG A 547 -5.66 12.04 1.70
C ARG A 547 -6.53 12.51 2.86
N LEU A 548 -6.98 13.77 2.84
CA LEU A 548 -7.94 14.29 3.83
C LEU A 548 -9.18 13.41 3.94
N LEU A 549 -9.69 12.97 2.79
CA LEU A 549 -10.89 12.12 2.73
C LEU A 549 -10.60 10.69 3.18
N LEU A 550 -9.43 10.15 2.83
CA LEU A 550 -8.98 8.80 3.19
C LEU A 550 -8.68 8.65 4.68
N GLU A 551 -8.30 9.73 5.37
CA GLU A 551 -7.97 9.73 6.80
C GLU A 551 -9.20 9.93 7.69
N ASN A 552 -10.27 10.54 7.17
CA ASN A 552 -11.53 10.71 7.88
C ASN A 552 -12.42 9.47 7.72
N ASN A 553 -12.81 8.85 8.84
CA ASN A 553 -13.60 7.61 8.86
C ASN A 553 -14.95 7.74 8.14
N ILE A 554 -15.59 8.90 8.15
CA ILE A 554 -16.91 9.12 7.53
C ILE A 554 -16.80 9.21 6.01
N THR A 555 -15.78 9.94 5.52
CA THR A 555 -15.55 10.13 4.09
C THR A 555 -14.65 9.05 3.48
N HIS A 556 -14.15 8.11 4.27
CA HIS A 556 -13.17 7.12 3.83
C HIS A 556 -13.65 6.30 2.63
N VAL A 557 -14.91 5.85 2.66
CA VAL A 557 -15.52 5.06 1.58
C VAL A 557 -15.49 5.89 0.29
N ASP A 558 -16.08 7.09 0.30
CA ASP A 558 -16.11 7.96 -0.87
C ASP A 558 -14.72 8.40 -1.35
N GLY A 559 -13.86 8.84 -0.43
CA GLY A 559 -12.49 9.26 -0.71
C GLY A 559 -11.65 8.15 -1.35
N PHE A 560 -11.85 6.91 -0.95
CA PHE A 560 -11.23 5.75 -1.57
C PHE A 560 -11.68 5.54 -3.02
N HIS A 561 -12.99 5.58 -3.29
CA HIS A 561 -13.51 5.41 -4.65
C HIS A 561 -13.17 6.59 -5.56
N MET A 562 -13.15 7.81 -5.03
CA MET A 562 -12.62 8.97 -5.75
C MET A 562 -11.14 8.73 -6.11
N ALA A 563 -10.31 8.28 -5.17
CA ALA A 563 -8.91 7.97 -5.45
C ALA A 563 -8.74 6.89 -6.52
N LEU A 564 -9.62 5.87 -6.56
CA LEU A 564 -9.64 4.90 -7.66
C LEU A 564 -9.96 5.56 -9.01
N CYS A 565 -10.93 6.47 -9.07
CA CYS A 565 -11.25 7.20 -10.31
C CYS A 565 -10.06 8.05 -10.79
N PHE A 566 -9.39 8.78 -9.88
CA PHE A 566 -8.20 9.56 -10.24
C PHE A 566 -7.03 8.64 -10.67
N SER A 567 -6.85 7.51 -9.99
CA SER A 567 -5.83 6.51 -10.35
C SER A 567 -6.08 5.91 -11.73
N ALA A 568 -7.33 5.58 -12.05
CA ALA A 568 -7.72 5.04 -13.36
C ALA A 568 -7.42 6.03 -14.51
N GLN A 569 -7.25 7.32 -14.21
CA GLN A 569 -6.86 8.36 -15.17
C GLN A 569 -5.38 8.76 -15.09
N ASN A 570 -4.55 8.04 -14.35
CA ASN A 570 -3.13 8.37 -14.13
C ASN A 570 -2.94 9.80 -13.60
N LEU A 571 -3.87 10.31 -12.79
CA LEU A 571 -3.78 11.65 -12.18
C LEU A 571 -3.05 11.65 -10.83
N LEU A 572 -2.85 10.48 -10.21
CA LEU A 572 -2.15 10.31 -8.93
C LEU A 572 -0.72 9.79 -9.09
N GLN A 573 -0.34 9.39 -10.30
CA GLN A 573 0.95 8.79 -10.64
C GLN A 573 1.32 9.11 -12.10
N GLY A 574 2.61 9.08 -12.44
CA GLY A 574 3.06 9.30 -13.82
C GLY A 574 3.13 10.77 -14.25
N ARG A 575 2.86 11.05 -15.54
CA ARG A 575 3.13 12.36 -16.18
C ARG A 575 2.28 13.51 -15.64
N LEU A 576 1.06 13.24 -15.19
CA LEU A 576 0.11 14.25 -14.72
C LEU A 576 0.21 14.50 -13.21
N HIS A 577 1.03 13.72 -12.50
CA HIS A 577 1.25 13.87 -11.06
C HIS A 577 2.08 15.10 -10.73
N SER A 578 1.67 15.85 -9.70
CA SER A 578 2.45 16.98 -9.22
C SER A 578 3.67 16.53 -8.44
N ALA A 579 4.86 17.00 -8.81
CA ALA A 579 6.10 16.73 -8.08
C ALA A 579 6.13 17.30 -6.65
N LEU A 580 5.19 18.19 -6.29
CA LEU A 580 5.06 18.71 -4.93
C LEU A 580 4.27 17.76 -4.02
N GLU A 581 3.56 16.80 -4.59
CA GLU A 581 2.76 15.87 -3.83
C GLU A 581 3.48 14.54 -3.67
N ALA A 582 3.36 13.94 -2.50
CA ALA A 582 3.63 12.51 -2.40
C ALA A 582 2.63 11.76 -3.31
N PRO A 583 3.02 10.63 -3.93
CA PRO A 583 2.07 9.77 -4.61
C PRO A 583 1.16 9.07 -3.59
N ILE A 584 -0.07 8.73 -3.99
CA ILE A 584 -0.95 7.85 -3.20
C ILE A 584 -0.63 6.39 -3.57
N ASP A 585 -0.32 5.59 -2.55
CA ASP A 585 -0.14 4.15 -2.66
C ASP A 585 -1.52 3.47 -2.70
N ILE A 586 -2.11 3.41 -3.90
CA ILE A 586 -3.45 2.85 -4.11
C ILE A 586 -3.50 1.38 -3.69
N ALA A 587 -2.44 0.59 -3.90
CA ALA A 587 -2.38 -0.81 -3.48
C ALA A 587 -2.55 -0.96 -1.96
N ARG A 588 -1.89 -0.10 -1.18
CA ARG A 588 -2.04 -0.08 0.28
C ARG A 588 -3.44 0.34 0.72
N HIS A 589 -3.98 1.40 0.15
CA HIS A 589 -5.33 1.87 0.47
C HIS A 589 -6.40 0.86 0.07
N MET A 590 -6.22 0.18 -1.08
CA MET A 590 -7.04 -0.93 -1.54
C MET A 590 -7.03 -2.09 -0.53
N SER A 591 -5.84 -2.55 -0.12
CA SER A 591 -5.73 -3.61 0.89
C SER A 591 -6.41 -3.21 2.21
N ARG A 592 -6.25 -1.95 2.65
CA ARG A 592 -6.91 -1.44 3.87
C ARG A 592 -8.43 -1.41 3.73
N TYR A 593 -8.95 -0.80 2.67
CA TYR A 593 -10.38 -0.69 2.41
C TYR A 593 -11.03 -2.08 2.32
N CYS A 594 -10.49 -2.96 1.48
CA CYS A 594 -11.00 -4.32 1.33
C CYS A 594 -10.92 -5.14 2.62
N SER A 595 -9.88 -4.94 3.44
CA SER A 595 -9.81 -5.56 4.77
C SER A 595 -10.94 -5.06 5.68
N VAL A 596 -11.21 -3.75 5.70
CA VAL A 596 -12.32 -3.17 6.48
C VAL A 596 -13.66 -3.71 6.00
N VAL A 597 -13.90 -3.76 4.69
CA VAL A 597 -15.13 -4.32 4.12
C VAL A 597 -15.30 -5.77 4.56
N LEU A 598 -14.27 -6.62 4.43
CA LEU A 598 -14.33 -8.05 4.83
C LEU A 598 -14.58 -8.24 6.33
N LEU A 599 -13.99 -7.40 7.16
CA LEU A 599 -14.14 -7.46 8.62
C LEU A 599 -15.50 -6.93 9.08
N GLY A 600 -16.04 -5.93 8.38
CA GLY A 600 -17.36 -5.34 8.61
C GLY A 600 -18.52 -6.04 7.91
N VAL A 601 -18.29 -7.16 7.21
CA VAL A 601 -19.39 -7.95 6.62
C VAL A 601 -20.22 -8.59 7.73
N ASP A 602 -21.44 -8.08 7.94
CA ASP A 602 -22.52 -8.86 8.55
C ASP A 602 -23.02 -9.89 7.53
N ARG A 603 -22.83 -11.17 7.85
CA ARG A 603 -23.22 -12.30 6.99
C ARG A 603 -24.72 -12.47 6.85
N ARG A 604 -25.52 -11.81 7.69
CA ARG A 604 -26.98 -11.81 7.65
C ARG A 604 -27.54 -10.87 6.59
N LEU A 605 -26.77 -9.86 6.18
CA LEU A 605 -27.18 -8.84 5.24
C LEU A 605 -26.65 -9.20 3.83
N PRO A 606 -27.53 -9.44 2.84
CA PRO A 606 -27.10 -9.84 1.50
C PRO A 606 -26.18 -8.81 0.82
N ALA A 607 -26.43 -7.52 1.05
CA ALA A 607 -25.69 -6.43 0.43
C ALA A 607 -24.20 -6.39 0.86
N THR A 608 -23.91 -6.61 2.15
CA THR A 608 -22.53 -6.66 2.67
C THR A 608 -21.82 -7.95 2.27
N VAL A 609 -22.54 -9.06 2.15
CA VAL A 609 -22.00 -10.32 1.61
C VAL A 609 -21.54 -10.13 0.17
N PHE A 610 -22.37 -9.52 -0.68
CA PHE A 610 -22.01 -9.20 -2.06
C PHE A 610 -20.78 -8.28 -2.14
N ALA A 611 -20.72 -7.23 -1.32
CA ALA A 611 -19.54 -6.37 -1.27
C ALA A 611 -18.26 -7.14 -0.92
N GLY A 612 -18.35 -8.12 -0.02
CA GLY A 612 -17.23 -9.00 0.34
C GLY A 612 -16.79 -9.93 -0.80
N THR A 613 -17.71 -10.39 -1.65
CA THR A 613 -17.39 -11.25 -2.80
C THR A 613 -16.80 -10.46 -3.96
N ALA A 614 -17.22 -9.20 -4.14
CA ALA A 614 -16.76 -8.30 -5.20
C ALA A 614 -15.33 -7.75 -5.01
N ILE A 615 -14.67 -8.03 -3.87
CA ILE A 615 -13.36 -7.45 -3.55
C ILE A 615 -12.29 -7.76 -4.58
N PHE A 616 -12.32 -8.95 -5.20
CA PHE A 616 -11.36 -9.28 -6.24
C PHE A 616 -11.49 -8.36 -7.47
N ALA A 617 -12.71 -7.95 -7.83
CA ALA A 617 -12.94 -7.07 -8.97
C ALA A 617 -12.19 -5.74 -8.82
N TYR A 618 -12.10 -5.19 -7.61
CA TYR A 618 -11.34 -3.98 -7.33
C TYR A 618 -9.85 -4.13 -7.68
N PHE A 619 -9.21 -5.21 -7.22
CA PHE A 619 -7.80 -5.46 -7.50
C PHE A 619 -7.58 -5.79 -8.97
N HIS A 620 -8.40 -6.68 -9.54
CA HIS A 620 -8.24 -7.15 -10.90
C HIS A 620 -8.41 -6.01 -11.91
N LYS A 621 -9.50 -5.24 -11.83
CA LYS A 621 -9.79 -4.14 -12.77
C LYS A 621 -8.83 -2.96 -12.59
N SER A 622 -8.19 -2.82 -11.43
CA SER A 622 -7.16 -1.80 -11.19
C SER A 622 -5.74 -2.28 -11.55
N GLY A 623 -5.55 -3.52 -12.03
CA GLY A 623 -4.25 -4.08 -12.35
C GLY A 623 -3.37 -4.40 -11.13
N LEU A 624 -3.97 -4.60 -9.95
CA LEU A 624 -3.30 -4.78 -8.66
C LEU A 624 -3.43 -6.21 -8.11
N THR A 625 -3.42 -7.22 -8.99
CA THR A 625 -3.57 -8.64 -8.59
C THR A 625 -2.50 -9.10 -7.59
N GLU A 626 -1.26 -8.61 -7.69
CA GLU A 626 -0.20 -8.94 -6.72
C GLU A 626 -0.53 -8.42 -5.31
N ALA A 627 -1.12 -7.23 -5.21
CA ALA A 627 -1.56 -6.68 -3.92
C ALA A 627 -2.75 -7.48 -3.33
N PHE A 628 -3.60 -8.07 -4.18
CA PHE A 628 -4.62 -9.02 -3.73
C PHE A 628 -3.97 -10.27 -3.13
N VAL A 629 -2.93 -10.81 -3.79
CA VAL A 629 -2.18 -11.96 -3.30
C VAL A 629 -1.63 -11.68 -1.90
N GLU A 630 -0.93 -10.57 -1.71
CA GLU A 630 -0.40 -10.17 -0.41
C GLU A 630 -1.48 -9.96 0.65
N CYS A 631 -2.63 -9.39 0.27
CA CYS A 631 -3.76 -9.19 1.17
C CYS A 631 -4.31 -10.52 1.68
N CYS A 632 -4.50 -11.50 0.79
CA CYS A 632 -5.02 -12.83 1.09
C CYS A 632 -4.06 -13.71 1.89
N LEU A 633 -2.77 -13.36 1.98
CA LEU A 633 -1.83 -14.06 2.86
C LEU A 633 -2.11 -13.81 4.35
N LYS A 634 -2.86 -12.75 4.70
CA LYS A 634 -3.31 -12.52 6.08
C LYS A 634 -4.36 -13.55 6.48
N ASP A 635 -4.14 -14.23 7.60
CA ASP A 635 -5.02 -15.34 8.05
C ASP A 635 -6.48 -14.95 8.20
N VAL A 636 -6.74 -13.77 8.76
CA VAL A 636 -8.11 -13.29 8.99
C VAL A 636 -8.84 -13.07 7.66
N ILE A 637 -8.14 -12.53 6.65
CA ILE A 637 -8.70 -12.27 5.32
C ILE A 637 -8.95 -13.58 4.58
N CYS A 638 -7.96 -14.49 4.59
CA CYS A 638 -8.09 -15.82 4.01
C CYS A 638 -9.27 -16.59 4.63
N ALA A 639 -9.41 -16.55 5.95
CA ALA A 639 -10.51 -17.21 6.66
C ALA A 639 -11.88 -16.60 6.36
N ARG A 640 -11.97 -15.28 6.14
CA ARG A 640 -13.22 -14.61 5.74
C ARG A 640 -13.65 -14.99 4.32
N LEU A 641 -12.69 -15.07 3.39
CA LEU A 641 -12.97 -15.39 1.99
C LEU A 641 -13.26 -16.89 1.79
N LEU A 642 -12.46 -17.76 2.38
CA LEU A 642 -12.44 -19.20 2.10
C LEU A 642 -12.95 -20.06 3.26
N GLY A 643 -13.23 -19.47 4.42
CA GLY A 643 -13.62 -20.19 5.63
C GLY A 643 -12.43 -20.64 6.48
N SER A 644 -12.71 -21.17 7.66
CA SER A 644 -11.70 -21.70 8.57
C SER A 644 -10.93 -22.86 7.91
N ARG A 645 -9.62 -22.97 8.18
CA ARG A 645 -8.81 -24.10 7.67
C ARG A 645 -9.36 -25.48 8.06
N ASN A 646 -10.05 -25.58 9.19
CA ASN A 646 -10.57 -26.86 9.69
C ASN A 646 -11.76 -27.43 8.90
N ALA A 647 -12.32 -26.69 7.94
CA ALA A 647 -13.39 -27.16 7.08
C ALA A 647 -13.29 -26.55 5.68
N VAL A 648 -13.35 -27.39 4.64
CA VAL A 648 -13.54 -26.93 3.26
C VAL A 648 -15.04 -26.74 3.05
N GLY A 649 -15.47 -25.49 2.91
CA GLY A 649 -16.88 -25.14 2.84
C GLY A 649 -17.50 -24.92 4.22
N GLY A 650 -18.49 -24.02 4.26
CA GLY A 650 -19.18 -23.63 5.49
C GLY A 650 -19.91 -22.30 5.31
N GLN A 651 -20.81 -21.96 6.24
CA GLN A 651 -21.55 -20.69 6.18
C GLN A 651 -20.64 -19.45 6.24
N ASP A 652 -19.40 -19.66 6.65
CA ASP A 652 -18.42 -18.63 6.98
C ASP A 652 -17.54 -18.19 5.82
N ALA A 653 -17.51 -18.97 4.73
CA ALA A 653 -16.67 -18.74 3.55
C ALA A 653 -17.43 -17.92 2.49
N LEU A 654 -17.08 -16.64 2.33
CA LEU A 654 -17.78 -15.74 1.41
C LEU A 654 -17.73 -16.22 -0.04
N LEU A 655 -16.56 -16.59 -0.55
CA LEU A 655 -16.40 -16.99 -1.95
C LEU A 655 -17.00 -18.37 -2.24
N LEU A 656 -16.93 -19.32 -1.30
CA LEU A 656 -17.49 -20.67 -1.49
C LEU A 656 -19.03 -20.68 -1.48
N ARG A 657 -19.65 -19.61 -0.94
CA ARG A 657 -21.09 -19.36 -0.95
C ARG A 657 -21.56 -18.50 -2.12
N ALA A 658 -20.66 -17.71 -2.68
CA ALA A 658 -20.95 -16.88 -3.83
C ALA A 658 -21.25 -17.83 -4.98
N GLY A 659 -22.51 -17.88 -5.44
CA GLY A 659 -22.87 -18.71 -6.59
C GLY A 659 -22.01 -18.38 -7.82
N ALA A 660 -22.14 -19.18 -8.89
CA ALA A 660 -21.27 -19.09 -10.07
C ALA A 660 -21.13 -17.68 -10.69
N GLY A 661 -22.10 -16.78 -10.49
CA GLY A 661 -22.08 -15.42 -11.03
C GLY A 661 -20.96 -14.51 -10.49
N ALA A 662 -20.47 -14.74 -9.27
CA ALA A 662 -19.43 -13.91 -8.64
C ALA A 662 -18.01 -14.49 -8.81
N LEU A 663 -17.88 -15.63 -9.50
CA LEU A 663 -16.62 -16.34 -9.67
C LEU A 663 -16.06 -16.11 -11.07
N SER A 664 -14.77 -15.80 -11.15
CA SER A 664 -14.06 -15.66 -12.43
C SER A 664 -12.84 -16.58 -12.50
N GLU A 665 -12.37 -16.87 -13.72
CA GLU A 665 -11.16 -17.67 -13.92
C GLU A 665 -9.91 -16.94 -13.40
N GLU A 666 -9.90 -15.60 -13.51
CA GLU A 666 -8.84 -14.72 -13.01
C GLU A 666 -8.74 -14.78 -11.49
N LEU A 667 -9.87 -14.88 -10.79
CA LEU A 667 -9.90 -15.08 -9.33
C LEU A 667 -9.24 -16.41 -8.95
N LEU A 668 -9.59 -17.50 -9.66
CA LEU A 668 -8.97 -18.81 -9.40
C LEU A 668 -7.46 -18.79 -9.65
N LYS A 669 -7.01 -18.15 -10.74
CA LYS A 669 -5.57 -17.96 -11.02
C LYS A 669 -4.88 -17.14 -9.92
N ALA A 670 -5.50 -16.07 -9.45
CA ALA A 670 -4.97 -15.26 -8.36
C ALA A 670 -4.89 -16.04 -7.03
N LEU A 671 -5.90 -16.86 -6.72
CA LEU A 671 -5.87 -17.75 -5.54
C LEU A 671 -4.81 -18.84 -5.66
N MET A 672 -4.54 -19.37 -6.85
CA MET A 672 -3.38 -20.24 -7.06
C MET A 672 -2.06 -19.51 -6.77
N GLN A 673 -1.92 -18.24 -7.16
CA GLN A 673 -0.75 -17.42 -6.79
C GLN A 673 -0.65 -17.19 -5.27
N VAL A 674 -1.78 -17.02 -4.56
CA VAL A 674 -1.81 -16.99 -3.08
C VAL A 674 -1.24 -18.28 -2.49
N ALA A 675 -1.61 -19.44 -3.03
CA ALA A 675 -1.07 -20.71 -2.56
C ALA A 675 0.44 -20.84 -2.81
N GLU A 676 0.93 -20.43 -3.98
CA GLU A 676 2.37 -20.40 -4.27
C GLU A 676 3.12 -19.47 -3.31
N ALA A 677 2.59 -18.26 -3.08
CA ALA A 677 3.20 -17.29 -2.16
C ALA A 677 3.18 -17.79 -0.70
N ALA A 678 2.11 -18.47 -0.27
CA ALA A 678 2.03 -19.08 1.06
C ALA A 678 3.07 -20.21 1.20
N SER A 679 3.20 -21.07 0.19
CA SER A 679 4.21 -22.13 0.18
C SER A 679 5.64 -21.58 0.20
N ALA A 680 5.92 -20.48 -0.51
CA ALA A 680 7.22 -19.82 -0.48
C ALA A 680 7.57 -19.29 0.93
N ARG A 681 6.56 -18.99 1.76
CA ARG A 681 6.71 -18.62 3.18
C ARG A 681 6.71 -19.83 4.12
N SER A 682 6.82 -21.06 3.60
CA SER A 682 6.74 -22.32 4.34
C SER A 682 5.38 -22.56 5.04
N GLU A 683 4.33 -21.88 4.62
CA GLU A 683 2.97 -22.05 5.16
C GLU A 683 2.17 -23.08 4.34
N VAL A 684 2.68 -24.31 4.26
CA VAL A 684 2.12 -25.37 3.37
C VAL A 684 0.66 -25.70 3.70
N ALA A 685 0.28 -25.71 4.98
CA ALA A 685 -1.11 -25.93 5.38
C ALA A 685 -2.07 -24.86 4.80
N LYS A 686 -1.65 -23.58 4.78
CA LYS A 686 -2.42 -22.50 4.15
C LYS A 686 -2.47 -22.67 2.63
N ALA A 687 -1.34 -22.99 2.01
CA ALA A 687 -1.27 -23.21 0.57
C ALA A 687 -2.23 -24.32 0.12
N THR A 688 -2.25 -25.45 0.84
CA THR A 688 -3.17 -26.56 0.58
C THR A 688 -4.62 -26.18 0.82
N HIS A 689 -4.94 -25.47 1.91
CA HIS A 689 -6.30 -24.96 2.16
C HIS A 689 -6.82 -24.11 0.99
N VAL A 690 -5.99 -23.18 0.50
CA VAL A 690 -6.34 -22.32 -0.64
C VAL A 690 -6.54 -23.15 -1.91
N LEU A 691 -5.68 -24.14 -2.20
CA LEU A 691 -5.82 -24.99 -3.38
C LEU A 691 -7.04 -25.90 -3.31
N LEU A 692 -7.42 -26.39 -2.13
CA LEU A 692 -8.66 -27.13 -1.91
C LEU A 692 -9.88 -26.25 -2.18
N ALA A 693 -9.86 -25.00 -1.70
CA ALA A 693 -10.90 -24.03 -2.01
C ALA A 693 -10.98 -23.74 -3.52
N VAL A 694 -9.84 -23.57 -4.20
CA VAL A 694 -9.78 -23.42 -5.67
C VAL A 694 -10.36 -24.63 -6.39
N ALA A 695 -10.06 -25.85 -5.95
CA ALA A 695 -10.60 -27.06 -6.55
C ALA A 695 -12.14 -27.12 -6.43
N PHE A 696 -12.68 -26.74 -5.28
CA PHE A 696 -14.12 -26.65 -5.06
C PHE A 696 -14.79 -25.58 -5.93
N LEU A 697 -14.23 -24.36 -5.96
CA LEU A 697 -14.73 -23.26 -6.80
C LEU A 697 -14.65 -23.58 -8.29
N ALA A 698 -13.56 -24.23 -8.74
CA ALA A 698 -13.41 -24.68 -10.11
C ALA A 698 -14.47 -25.72 -10.49
N SER A 699 -14.86 -26.59 -9.56
CA SER A 699 -15.98 -27.53 -9.76
C SER A 699 -17.31 -26.79 -9.93
N GLN A 700 -17.59 -25.77 -9.09
CA GLN A 700 -18.78 -24.93 -9.22
C GLN A 700 -18.84 -24.17 -10.55
N LEU A 701 -17.69 -23.77 -11.10
CA LEU A 701 -17.56 -23.11 -12.40
C LEU A 701 -17.52 -24.09 -13.59
N CYS A 702 -17.67 -25.41 -13.36
CA CYS A 702 -17.54 -26.44 -14.39
C CYS A 702 -16.18 -26.36 -15.14
N ARG A 703 -15.08 -26.21 -14.40
CA ARG A 703 -13.70 -26.15 -14.91
C ARG A 703 -12.86 -27.34 -14.37
N PRO A 704 -13.05 -28.56 -14.89
CA PRO A 704 -12.40 -29.77 -14.37
C PRO A 704 -10.88 -29.76 -14.50
N GLU A 705 -10.33 -29.12 -15.54
CA GLU A 705 -8.88 -29.03 -15.74
C GLU A 705 -8.20 -28.21 -14.63
N LEU A 706 -8.80 -27.07 -14.26
CA LEU A 706 -8.29 -26.23 -13.16
C LEU A 706 -8.45 -26.93 -11.81
N GLN A 707 -9.55 -27.65 -11.61
CA GLN A 707 -9.76 -28.48 -10.42
C GLN A 707 -8.65 -29.52 -10.28
N GLN A 708 -8.40 -30.31 -11.34
CA GLN A 708 -7.34 -31.33 -11.32
C GLN A 708 -5.95 -30.71 -11.13
N ARG A 709 -5.68 -29.56 -11.77
CA ARG A 709 -4.41 -28.83 -11.61
C ARG A 709 -4.20 -28.38 -10.15
N ALA A 710 -5.22 -27.83 -9.51
CA ALA A 710 -5.16 -27.38 -8.13
C ALA A 710 -4.92 -28.56 -7.16
N LEU A 711 -5.66 -29.66 -7.31
CA LEU A 711 -5.49 -30.87 -6.50
C LEU A 711 -4.09 -31.49 -6.69
N ARG A 712 -3.62 -31.60 -7.93
CA ARG A 712 -2.26 -32.09 -8.21
C ARG A 712 -1.20 -31.24 -7.54
N ARG A 713 -1.33 -29.91 -7.62
CA ARG A 713 -0.38 -28.98 -6.99
C ARG A 713 -0.43 -29.09 -5.47
N ALA A 714 -1.62 -29.24 -4.89
CA ALA A 714 -1.79 -29.42 -3.44
C ALA A 714 -1.08 -30.69 -2.95
N VAL A 715 -1.22 -31.81 -3.67
CA VAL A 715 -0.52 -33.07 -3.35
C VAL A 715 1.00 -32.92 -3.47
N GLN A 716 1.50 -32.23 -4.49
CA GLN A 716 2.94 -31.98 -4.67
C GLN A 716 3.54 -31.17 -3.51
N MET A 717 2.80 -30.19 -2.99
CA MET A 717 3.23 -29.36 -1.85
C MET A 717 3.11 -30.11 -0.52
N MET A 718 1.99 -30.82 -0.31
CA MET A 718 1.69 -31.48 0.96
C MET A 718 2.53 -32.73 1.20
N SER A 719 2.83 -33.52 0.17
CA SER A 719 3.58 -34.78 0.31
C SER A 719 4.94 -34.65 1.02
N PRO A 720 5.85 -33.73 0.63
CA PRO A 720 7.10 -33.54 1.36
C PRO A 720 6.89 -32.94 2.76
N ALA A 721 5.93 -32.04 2.93
CA ALA A 721 5.65 -31.42 4.24
C ALA A 721 5.11 -32.45 5.24
N LEU A 722 4.19 -33.31 4.81
CA LEU A 722 3.66 -34.39 5.63
C LEU A 722 4.78 -35.34 6.07
N ALA A 723 5.64 -35.78 5.16
CA ALA A 723 6.77 -36.65 5.47
C ALA A 723 7.73 -36.03 6.51
N GLN A 724 7.97 -34.71 6.46
CA GLN A 724 8.82 -34.00 7.42
C GLN A 724 8.14 -33.84 8.79
N VAL A 725 6.84 -33.54 8.81
CA VAL A 725 6.07 -33.26 10.02
C VAL A 725 5.99 -34.47 10.96
N LEU A 726 6.03 -35.70 10.43
CA LEU A 726 6.04 -36.92 11.24
C LEU A 726 7.28 -37.07 12.13
N HIS A 727 8.35 -36.33 11.86
CA HIS A 727 9.56 -36.31 12.70
C HIS A 727 9.50 -35.26 13.83
N LEU A 728 8.48 -34.40 13.86
CA LEU A 728 8.34 -33.33 14.83
C LEU A 728 7.55 -33.76 16.09
N PRO A 729 7.74 -33.06 17.22
CA PRO A 729 6.98 -33.34 18.45
C PRO A 729 5.48 -33.07 18.30
N SER A 730 4.65 -33.94 18.88
CA SER A 730 3.18 -33.92 18.74
C SER A 730 2.46 -32.70 19.30
N ARG A 731 3.13 -31.89 20.11
CA ARG A 731 2.57 -30.64 20.69
C ARG A 731 2.73 -29.42 19.76
N SER A 732 3.38 -29.56 18.62
CA SER A 732 3.55 -28.46 17.67
C SER A 732 2.25 -28.16 16.93
N SER A 733 1.85 -26.88 16.88
CA SER A 733 0.70 -26.43 16.10
C SER A 733 0.84 -26.72 14.61
N VAL A 734 2.07 -26.65 14.08
CA VAL A 734 2.40 -26.98 12.68
C VAL A 734 2.04 -28.44 12.35
N VAL A 735 2.25 -29.35 13.30
CA VAL A 735 1.91 -30.78 13.12
C VAL A 735 0.41 -30.96 13.01
N SER A 736 -0.35 -30.37 13.93
CA SER A 736 -1.82 -30.41 13.91
C SER A 736 -2.39 -29.83 12.61
N ASP A 737 -1.86 -28.68 12.17
CA ASP A 737 -2.31 -28.01 10.96
C ASP A 737 -2.05 -28.86 9.71
N VAL A 738 -0.83 -29.38 9.53
CA VAL A 738 -0.48 -30.19 8.35
C VAL A 738 -1.26 -31.50 8.30
N LEU A 739 -1.43 -32.18 9.44
CA LEU A 739 -2.22 -33.43 9.52
C LEU A 739 -3.69 -33.18 9.17
N SER A 740 -4.28 -32.11 9.70
CA SER A 740 -5.68 -31.77 9.42
C SER A 740 -5.92 -31.48 7.93
N GLN A 741 -5.02 -30.73 7.29
CA GLN A 741 -5.10 -30.42 5.86
C GLN A 741 -4.81 -31.63 4.97
N ALA A 742 -3.89 -32.51 5.36
CA ALA A 742 -3.63 -33.74 4.63
C ALA A 742 -4.85 -34.67 4.62
N ALA A 743 -5.55 -34.78 5.76
CA ALA A 743 -6.77 -35.57 5.87
C ALA A 743 -7.90 -35.01 4.97
N GLN A 744 -8.08 -33.69 4.94
CA GLN A 744 -9.04 -33.05 4.03
C GLN A 744 -8.66 -33.26 2.55
N LEU A 745 -7.38 -33.12 2.21
CA LEU A 745 -6.89 -33.35 0.85
C LEU A 745 -7.09 -34.80 0.42
N GLN A 746 -6.89 -35.77 1.31
CA GLN A 746 -7.12 -37.18 1.02
C GLN A 746 -8.57 -37.48 0.63
N GLN A 747 -9.55 -36.79 1.23
CA GLN A 747 -10.97 -36.95 0.88
C GLN A 747 -11.31 -36.36 -0.50
N ALA A 748 -10.59 -35.33 -0.94
CA ALA A 748 -10.85 -34.63 -2.18
C ALA A 748 -10.17 -35.24 -3.42
N VAL A 749 -9.25 -36.17 -3.22
CA VAL A 749 -8.34 -36.68 -4.25
C VAL A 749 -8.66 -38.14 -4.61
N ASN A 750 -8.62 -38.47 -5.90
CA ASN A 750 -8.92 -39.82 -6.41
C ASN A 750 -7.79 -40.83 -6.14
N ALA A 751 -8.05 -42.12 -6.41
CA ALA A 751 -7.11 -43.23 -6.21
C ALA A 751 -5.77 -43.12 -6.99
N ASP A 752 -5.67 -42.20 -7.95
CA ASP A 752 -4.48 -41.97 -8.78
C ASP A 752 -3.27 -41.43 -7.98
N TYR A 753 -3.48 -40.92 -6.75
CA TYR A 753 -2.43 -40.32 -5.93
C TYR A 753 -1.92 -41.28 -4.85
N GLN A 754 -1.51 -42.48 -5.29
CA GLN A 754 -1.12 -43.60 -4.42
C GLN A 754 0.00 -43.25 -3.42
N THR A 755 1.01 -42.49 -3.86
CA THR A 755 2.12 -42.02 -3.02
C THR A 755 1.63 -41.16 -1.85
N PHE A 756 0.68 -40.28 -2.11
CA PHE A 756 0.11 -39.41 -1.08
C PHE A 756 -0.80 -40.19 -0.13
N ALA A 757 -1.65 -41.07 -0.65
CA ALA A 757 -2.47 -41.96 0.18
C ALA A 757 -1.63 -42.86 1.10
N LEU A 758 -0.44 -43.27 0.64
CA LEU A 758 0.51 -44.01 1.43
C LEU A 758 1.13 -43.16 2.56
N LEU A 759 1.47 -41.90 2.29
CA LEU A 759 1.93 -40.95 3.33
C LEU A 759 0.84 -40.65 4.37
N CYS A 760 -0.42 -40.53 3.95
CA CYS A 760 -1.55 -40.37 4.88
C CYS A 760 -1.68 -41.59 5.81
N ARG A 761 -1.51 -42.82 5.31
CA ARG A 761 -1.47 -44.02 6.17
C ARG A 761 -0.33 -44.02 7.18
N MET A 762 0.83 -43.47 6.82
CA MET A 762 1.93 -43.26 7.78
C MET A 762 1.58 -42.20 8.83
N ALA A 763 0.80 -41.19 8.45
CA ALA A 763 0.29 -40.19 9.37
C ALA A 763 -0.73 -40.77 10.37
N ASP A 764 -1.51 -41.79 9.98
CA ASP A 764 -2.39 -42.52 10.90
C ASP A 764 -1.59 -43.23 12.00
N VAL A 765 -0.43 -43.84 11.68
CA VAL A 765 0.49 -44.44 12.67
C VAL A 765 0.90 -43.40 13.72
N TYR A 766 1.22 -42.19 13.27
CA TYR A 766 1.56 -41.08 14.15
C TYR A 766 0.37 -40.67 15.02
N ALA A 767 -0.81 -40.49 14.43
CA ALA A 767 -2.03 -40.09 15.13
C ALA A 767 -2.48 -41.10 16.20
N PHE A 768 -2.42 -42.40 15.90
CA PHE A 768 -2.73 -43.48 16.86
C PHE A 768 -1.76 -43.49 18.03
N ASN A 769 -0.46 -43.31 17.78
CA ASN A 769 0.55 -43.25 18.85
C ASN A 769 0.36 -42.02 19.74
N VAL A 770 0.01 -40.86 19.19
CA VAL A 770 -0.30 -39.65 19.97
C VAL A 770 -1.55 -39.86 20.83
N SER A 771 -2.55 -40.57 20.32
CA SER A 771 -3.81 -40.87 21.03
C SER A 771 -3.66 -41.97 22.08
N GLY A 772 -2.50 -42.62 22.18
CA GLY A 772 -2.24 -43.72 23.11
C GLY A 772 -2.74 -45.09 22.63
N ASN A 773 -3.30 -45.18 21.43
CA ASN A 773 -3.74 -46.43 20.81
C ASN A 773 -2.56 -47.16 20.17
N PHE A 774 -1.68 -47.71 21.02
CA PHE A 774 -0.43 -48.31 20.55
C PHE A 774 -0.64 -49.54 19.66
N SER A 775 -1.72 -50.33 19.86
CA SER A 775 -2.04 -51.49 19.00
C SER A 775 -2.32 -51.05 17.58
N ASP A 776 -3.24 -50.10 17.40
CA ASP A 776 -3.62 -49.58 16.08
C ASP A 776 -2.44 -48.92 15.36
N ALA A 777 -1.55 -48.26 16.10
CA ALA A 777 -0.33 -47.66 15.53
C ALA A 777 0.61 -48.72 14.94
N VAL A 778 0.81 -49.83 15.67
CA VAL A 778 1.65 -50.95 15.20
C VAL A 778 0.97 -51.65 14.03
N ASP A 779 -0.32 -51.96 14.13
CA ASP A 779 -1.07 -52.64 13.08
C ASP A 779 -1.12 -51.82 11.79
N ALA A 780 -1.35 -50.51 11.87
CA ALA A 780 -1.32 -49.61 10.71
C ALA A 780 0.05 -49.56 10.03
N PHE A 781 1.15 -49.59 10.81
CA PHE A 781 2.49 -49.66 10.24
C PHE A 781 2.74 -51.00 9.53
N LEU A 782 2.30 -52.10 10.13
CA LEU A 782 2.48 -53.45 9.56
C LEU A 782 1.67 -53.70 8.28
N GLN A 783 0.68 -52.85 7.98
CA GLN A 783 -0.12 -52.88 6.76
C GLN A 783 0.48 -52.06 5.60
N LEU A 784 1.63 -51.40 5.80
CA LEU A 784 2.31 -50.66 4.74
C LEU A 784 2.86 -51.64 3.67
N PRO A 785 2.77 -51.30 2.37
CA PRO A 785 2.98 -52.23 1.26
C PRO A 785 4.42 -52.74 1.10
N PHE A 786 5.40 -52.02 1.66
CA PHE A 786 6.81 -52.40 1.64
C PHE A 786 7.27 -53.03 2.97
N VAL A 787 6.38 -53.19 3.95
CA VAL A 787 6.70 -53.89 5.20
C VAL A 787 6.42 -55.38 4.99
N PRO A 788 7.41 -56.27 5.20
CA PRO A 788 7.24 -57.70 4.93
C PRO A 788 6.13 -58.30 5.80
N PRO A 789 5.26 -59.19 5.29
CA PRO A 789 4.24 -59.91 6.07
C PRO A 789 4.85 -60.89 7.09
N PRO A 790 4.06 -61.51 7.99
CA PRO A 790 4.60 -62.50 8.93
C PRO A 790 5.22 -63.69 8.17
N ASN A 791 6.30 -64.27 8.73
CA ASN A 791 7.05 -65.43 8.20
C ASN A 791 7.91 -65.21 6.94
N THR A 792 8.03 -63.98 6.42
CA THR A 792 8.81 -63.71 5.19
C THR A 792 10.32 -63.94 5.34
N ALA A 793 10.85 -63.79 6.57
CA ALA A 793 12.25 -64.09 6.88
C ALA A 793 12.58 -65.59 6.77
N VAL A 794 11.58 -66.47 6.94
CA VAL A 794 11.74 -67.94 6.86
C VAL A 794 11.61 -68.43 5.42
N THR A 795 10.92 -67.68 4.55
CA THR A 795 10.66 -68.05 3.15
C THR A 795 11.59 -67.35 2.14
N GLY A 796 12.61 -66.60 2.58
CA GLY A 796 13.61 -65.96 1.71
C GLY A 796 13.08 -64.80 0.85
N GLY A 797 12.02 -64.11 1.30
CA GLY A 797 11.34 -63.08 0.49
C GLY A 797 11.58 -61.62 0.90
N VAL A 798 12.52 -61.35 1.82
CA VAL A 798 12.73 -59.99 2.40
C VAL A 798 13.29 -59.01 1.38
N ASP A 799 14.16 -59.47 0.46
CA ASP A 799 14.84 -58.64 -0.54
C ASP A 799 13.87 -57.88 -1.46
N ALA A 800 12.74 -58.49 -1.84
CA ALA A 800 11.72 -57.84 -2.67
C ALA A 800 11.04 -56.65 -1.95
N TYR A 801 10.89 -56.71 -0.62
CA TYR A 801 10.33 -55.63 0.19
C TYR A 801 11.37 -54.53 0.47
N VAL A 802 12.64 -54.90 0.56
CA VAL A 802 13.76 -53.96 0.63
C VAL A 802 13.90 -53.20 -0.68
N GLU A 803 13.81 -53.88 -1.83
CA GLU A 803 13.79 -53.26 -3.15
C GLU A 803 12.57 -52.34 -3.34
N ALA A 804 11.39 -52.77 -2.90
CA ALA A 804 10.18 -51.94 -2.92
C ALA A 804 10.32 -50.66 -2.08
N TYR A 805 11.00 -50.72 -0.93
CA TYR A 805 11.32 -49.55 -0.11
C TYR A 805 12.36 -48.63 -0.78
N CYS A 806 13.44 -49.21 -1.33
CA CYS A 806 14.51 -48.45 -1.99
C CYS A 806 14.04 -47.75 -3.27
N ASN A 807 13.09 -48.34 -3.98
CA ASN A 807 12.48 -47.77 -5.18
C ASN A 807 11.33 -46.79 -4.89
N ALA A 808 10.94 -46.61 -3.62
CA ALA A 808 9.89 -45.66 -3.24
C ALA A 808 10.38 -44.20 -3.36
N PRO A 809 9.49 -43.23 -3.64
CA PRO A 809 9.85 -41.82 -3.66
C PRO A 809 10.46 -41.35 -2.33
N GLY A 810 11.43 -40.42 -2.37
CA GLY A 810 12.15 -39.97 -1.16
C GLY A 810 11.27 -39.43 -0.03
N SER A 811 10.10 -38.83 -0.34
CA SER A 811 9.11 -38.44 0.69
C SER A 811 8.52 -39.65 1.42
N VAL A 812 8.25 -40.75 0.71
CA VAL A 812 7.75 -42.00 1.29
C VAL A 812 8.81 -42.64 2.18
N GLN A 813 10.07 -42.67 1.74
CA GLN A 813 11.19 -43.16 2.55
C GLN A 813 11.35 -42.34 3.84
N LEU A 814 11.29 -41.00 3.72
CA LEU A 814 11.37 -40.10 4.87
C LEU A 814 10.20 -40.32 5.85
N GLY A 815 8.96 -40.42 5.36
CA GLY A 815 7.79 -40.69 6.19
C GLY A 815 7.82 -42.08 6.84
N ALA A 816 8.26 -43.10 6.10
CA ALA A 816 8.38 -44.48 6.57
C ALA A 816 9.39 -44.59 7.71
N SER A 817 10.52 -43.86 7.63
CA SER A 817 11.52 -43.83 8.70
C SER A 817 10.94 -43.25 10.01
N ALA A 818 10.06 -42.24 9.94
CA ALA A 818 9.36 -41.72 11.10
C ALA A 818 8.35 -42.74 11.66
N ALA A 819 7.52 -43.30 10.78
CA ALA A 819 6.50 -44.28 11.15
C ALA A 819 7.13 -45.53 11.79
N LEU A 820 8.27 -46.00 11.29
CA LEU A 820 9.04 -47.11 11.86
C LEU A 820 9.48 -46.80 13.30
N ARG A 821 10.07 -45.63 13.55
CA ARG A 821 10.49 -45.21 14.90
C ARG A 821 9.31 -45.18 15.87
N ILE A 822 8.17 -44.70 15.41
CA ILE A 822 6.94 -44.63 16.19
C ILE A 822 6.40 -46.03 16.48
N ALA A 823 6.33 -46.89 15.47
CA ALA A 823 5.84 -48.27 15.60
C ALA A 823 6.70 -49.10 16.57
N ILE A 824 8.03 -48.97 16.52
CA ILE A 824 8.93 -49.67 17.46
C ILE A 824 8.70 -49.18 18.90
N SER A 825 8.56 -47.86 19.10
CA SER A 825 8.26 -47.29 20.41
C SER A 825 6.90 -47.75 20.95
N ALA A 826 5.88 -47.76 20.09
CA ALA A 826 4.53 -48.25 20.41
C ALA A 826 4.53 -49.75 20.75
N ALA A 827 5.24 -50.56 19.96
CA ALA A 827 5.43 -52.00 20.23
C ALA A 827 6.13 -52.23 21.57
N GLY A 828 7.15 -51.42 21.90
CA GLY A 828 7.82 -51.49 23.20
C GLY A 828 6.87 -51.22 24.37
N LYS A 829 5.97 -50.25 24.23
CA LYS A 829 4.93 -49.96 25.23
C LYS A 829 3.88 -51.08 25.33
N LEU A 830 3.46 -51.67 24.21
CA LEU A 830 2.56 -52.83 24.21
C LEU A 830 3.19 -54.04 24.89
N LEU A 831 4.47 -54.32 24.64
CA LEU A 831 5.19 -55.40 25.29
C LEU A 831 5.31 -55.18 26.81
N GLN A 832 5.54 -53.94 27.26
CA GLN A 832 5.50 -53.60 28.69
C GLN A 832 4.10 -53.80 29.27
N TYR A 833 3.05 -53.42 28.53
CA TYR A 833 1.67 -53.62 28.94
C TYR A 833 1.33 -55.11 29.06
N TYR A 834 1.68 -55.92 28.06
CA TYR A 834 1.49 -57.38 28.11
C TYR A 834 2.29 -58.02 29.24
N ALA A 835 3.55 -57.60 29.47
CA ALA A 835 4.36 -58.09 30.58
C ALA A 835 3.75 -57.78 31.96
N ARG A 836 3.14 -56.59 32.13
CA ARG A 836 2.41 -56.21 33.36
C ARG A 836 1.08 -56.94 33.53
N SER A 837 0.47 -57.38 32.42
CA SER A 837 -0.82 -58.08 32.42
C SER A 837 -0.69 -59.61 32.53
N SER A 838 0.49 -60.14 32.23
CA SER A 838 0.88 -61.57 32.26
C SER A 838 0.95 -62.15 33.69
N THR A 839 1.08 -61.32 34.73
CA THR A 839 1.10 -61.77 36.14
C THR A 839 -0.24 -62.35 36.63
N GLY A 840 -1.29 -62.36 35.80
CA GLY A 840 -2.62 -62.88 36.09
C GLY A 840 -3.15 -63.89 35.07
N GLY A 841 -2.39 -64.93 34.72
CA GLY A 841 -2.95 -66.20 34.18
C GLY A 841 -3.67 -66.17 32.82
N GLY A 842 -3.36 -65.24 31.91
CA GLY A 842 -3.98 -65.17 30.58
C GLY A 842 -3.10 -65.74 29.46
N ALA A 843 -3.31 -67.01 29.07
CA ALA A 843 -2.58 -67.65 27.95
C ALA A 843 -2.67 -66.86 26.61
N ASP A 844 -3.79 -66.15 26.39
CA ASP A 844 -4.00 -65.27 25.22
C ASP A 844 -3.06 -64.05 25.19
N VAL A 845 -2.68 -63.52 26.36
CA VAL A 845 -1.77 -62.36 26.46
C VAL A 845 -0.33 -62.76 26.14
N ASP A 846 0.10 -63.92 26.62
CA ASP A 846 1.44 -64.46 26.33
C ASP A 846 1.57 -64.84 24.85
N GLU A 847 0.52 -65.37 24.23
CA GLU A 847 0.49 -65.67 22.79
C GLU A 847 0.54 -64.39 21.95
N LYS A 848 -0.19 -63.34 22.32
CA LYS A 848 -0.14 -62.02 21.67
C LYS A 848 1.24 -61.37 21.81
N ARG A 849 1.88 -61.50 22.98
CA ARG A 849 3.24 -61.03 23.24
C ARG A 849 4.26 -61.74 22.35
N LEU A 850 4.21 -63.06 22.26
CA LEU A 850 5.13 -63.86 21.44
C LEU A 850 4.96 -63.53 19.94
N ARG A 851 3.70 -63.41 19.47
CA ARG A 851 3.39 -63.02 18.09
C ARG A 851 3.94 -61.64 17.74
N LEU A 852 3.79 -60.66 18.63
CA LEU A 852 4.31 -59.30 18.43
C LEU A 852 5.85 -59.29 18.40
N LEU A 853 6.52 -60.03 19.28
CA LEU A 853 7.99 -60.16 19.27
C LEU A 853 8.50 -60.74 17.95
N HIS A 854 7.94 -61.88 17.52
CA HIS A 854 8.33 -62.51 16.27
C HIS A 854 8.07 -61.61 15.05
N ARG A 855 6.96 -60.88 15.06
CA ARG A 855 6.63 -59.89 14.03
C ARG A 855 7.68 -58.77 13.99
N MET A 856 8.08 -58.25 15.14
CA MET A 856 9.05 -57.15 15.21
C MET A 856 10.46 -57.58 14.85
N GLN A 857 10.85 -58.82 15.13
CA GLN A 857 12.12 -59.39 14.66
C GLN A 857 12.25 -59.34 13.14
N THR A 858 11.18 -59.70 12.40
CA THR A 858 11.16 -59.64 10.93
C THR A 858 11.26 -58.20 10.41
N VAL A 859 10.60 -57.26 11.08
CA VAL A 859 10.62 -55.83 10.71
C VAL A 859 11.98 -55.20 10.99
N LEU A 860 12.65 -55.55 12.10
CA LEU A 860 13.95 -54.98 12.46
C LEU A 860 15.07 -55.46 11.52
N GLU A 861 15.00 -56.73 11.08
CA GLU A 861 15.90 -57.27 10.06
C GLU A 861 15.71 -56.56 8.71
N TRP A 862 14.46 -56.40 8.26
CA TRP A 862 14.14 -55.60 7.07
C TRP A 862 14.64 -54.16 7.19
N ALA A 863 14.40 -53.51 8.33
CA ALA A 863 14.83 -52.13 8.57
C ALA A 863 16.36 -51.98 8.53
N ARG A 864 17.11 -52.98 9.04
CA ARG A 864 18.57 -53.01 9.01
C ARG A 864 19.10 -53.06 7.58
N GLN A 865 18.53 -53.94 6.75
CA GLN A 865 18.89 -54.06 5.34
C GLN A 865 18.55 -52.79 4.55
N CYS A 866 17.38 -52.20 4.79
CA CYS A 866 16.97 -50.92 4.19
C CYS A 866 17.93 -49.78 4.58
N CYS A 867 18.31 -49.66 5.86
CA CYS A 867 19.24 -48.62 6.34
C CYS A 867 20.64 -48.79 5.74
N ALA A 868 21.12 -50.03 5.62
CA ALA A 868 22.42 -50.33 5.02
C ALA A 868 22.49 -49.93 3.54
N LEU A 869 21.42 -50.18 2.77
CA LEU A 869 21.36 -49.86 1.34
C LEU A 869 21.11 -48.38 1.05
N THR A 870 20.38 -47.68 1.93
CA THR A 870 20.06 -46.25 1.77
C THR A 870 21.07 -45.31 2.44
N SER A 871 22.10 -45.84 3.12
CA SER A 871 23.09 -45.07 3.89
C SER A 871 22.48 -44.17 4.98
N VAL A 872 21.31 -44.54 5.49
CA VAL A 872 20.61 -43.85 6.59
C VAL A 872 20.96 -44.55 7.90
N ALA A 873 21.20 -43.78 8.97
CA ALA A 873 21.50 -44.34 10.28
C ALA A 873 20.34 -45.21 10.80
N TYR A 874 20.67 -46.41 11.31
CA TYR A 874 19.70 -47.28 11.95
C TYR A 874 19.12 -46.58 13.19
N PRO A 875 17.78 -46.59 13.41
CA PRO A 875 17.21 -45.79 14.48
C PRO A 875 17.64 -46.26 15.87
N ALA A 876 18.14 -45.36 16.73
CA ALA A 876 18.54 -45.70 18.10
C ALA A 876 17.42 -46.36 18.94
N VAL A 877 16.15 -46.05 18.64
CA VAL A 877 14.99 -46.69 19.29
C VAL A 877 14.87 -48.17 18.91
N ALA A 878 15.31 -48.54 17.71
CA ALA A 878 15.37 -49.91 17.24
C ALA A 878 16.49 -50.69 17.96
N GLU A 879 17.69 -50.11 18.07
CA GLU A 879 18.81 -50.70 18.84
C GLU A 879 18.44 -50.93 20.30
N GLU A 880 17.79 -49.96 20.93
CA GLU A 880 17.31 -50.07 22.31
C GLU A 880 16.25 -51.17 22.45
N PHE A 881 15.32 -51.27 21.50
CA PHE A 881 14.30 -52.30 21.50
C PHE A 881 14.89 -53.71 21.36
N GLU A 882 15.87 -53.89 20.46
CA GLU A 882 16.58 -55.17 20.31
C GLU A 882 17.30 -55.56 21.59
N ARG A 883 18.02 -54.62 22.22
CA ARG A 883 18.72 -54.85 23.48
C ARG A 883 17.79 -55.28 24.62
N VAL A 884 16.57 -54.73 24.68
CA VAL A 884 15.64 -54.96 25.79
C VAL A 884 14.77 -56.21 25.59
N TYR A 885 14.46 -56.59 24.35
CA TYR A 885 13.46 -57.63 24.07
C TYR A 885 13.94 -58.79 23.17
N MET A 886 15.07 -58.66 22.47
CA MET A 886 15.57 -59.66 21.50
C MET A 886 16.96 -60.22 21.84
N CYS A 887 17.71 -59.57 22.72
CA CYS A 887 18.90 -60.09 23.39
C CYS A 887 18.55 -60.62 24.78
#